data_AF-A0A5C5VA91-F1
#
_entry.id   AF-A0A5C5VA91-F1
#
_cell.length_a   1.000
_cell.length_b   1.000
_cell.length_c   1.000
_cell.angle_alpha   90.00
_cell.angle_beta   90.00
_cell.angle_gamma   90.00
#
_symmetry.space_group_name_H-M   'P 1'
#
loop_
_entity.id
_entity.type
_entity.pdbx_description
1 polymer ?
#
loop_
_entity_poly.entity_id
_entity_poly.type
_entity_poly.pdbx_seq_one_letter_code
_entity_poly.pdbx_strand_id
1 'polypeptide(L)'
;MLFSRSRKTKNNAPSSRNRRLGILQKLEDRQLLAGDAYPDSPMEDQAAEVGSPIAGDTSAGDSGSGATQTEGTSIDGSQLSLNAPNLPATPASGGASLRVAADGSAEFASIQEAIDAASAGDTITIAEGTYAEALTINGNDLTVVGEGNVTITDGGAGHGIYVGGSRIEINGVTVSGVLSEGTNGYGASGVVIAGQDIRLIDVNANNNGTAGFQTLESASNVLIQGGVAYNNSYAGLALGGGNHITVRGTEFYNTGTSDSGEGNFQYYGIVADNTGNVQLVNGTPTYIEDQLPMSDIRLEEINVHDHLRYGIRISAENGSLSTRPSGRIDTSNFALVDSLITDNGSETSSWVGGLYHHGGVLLQHIQGGFVAGNVIQGNYTWGVDVYNSSNVAFVSNMIVANNRGDATPDVTIQSAGLEINGGQSNQVIGNVIAGHNAGVFSSWIPDTGDDFSTEYAVGSIVIRNNIMAANAETDFELIVPERIDRTIENNLIQSMPAWLIQYIEDDAVPGFTQNNYLSVDPLFVDVAAGNFAFQDGSPANEILAGATLADPGSGNTDPGSNTDDSSPQTIRQLILGHSLINHFVDGDDPQNMGGTAVPYWIHQFASAGDNTYLVDGQWYSAESFNSGQELSVQWGFQGGAEGVWDSETPLGAADFQSVVLSPYNYIQQHAPADDVSEYLPLIDYLTAAEPGIEVQIYEGWPDMSPFLTAFPATDAEFANYAEYSLGDYQAWFDTLIDSLRAARPDVTFRPIEVNEALIGLLNDSELGLQGRLSGVTQTDLFSDDAPHGTETTYFLAAIATYSENFGQPIPADYVAPESIHPLVRANLADISEFIFQTVTDGSSTGIGDPSDDPGTGDPAVDAGFGDYLLTLENAIAEGTSADQASVRAALEASLAEVTLPISADRFWSDMGDVVGRAIDTLGLPDAEADIVWEQHDLIGNQYLTGEDLSDATEDPYPAVDAGFRDYLLTLENAIAEGTSADQASVRAALEALLAEATLPISADRFWSDMGDVVGRTIDTLGLTDAEVDIVWEQHDLIGNQYLTGETVYNGSEDTVD
;
A
#
# COMPACT_ATOMS: atom_id res chain seq x y z
N MET A 1 31.79 61.26 -13.70
CA MET A 1 33.03 61.28 -12.90
C MET A 1 32.74 60.82 -11.47
N LEU A 2 33.26 59.64 -11.15
CA LEU A 2 33.87 59.21 -9.87
C LEU A 2 33.21 59.53 -8.50
N PHE A 3 32.76 58.44 -7.86
CA PHE A 3 33.24 57.86 -6.58
C PHE A 3 33.15 58.66 -5.25
N SER A 4 32.38 58.14 -4.28
CA SER A 4 32.87 57.29 -3.16
C SER A 4 32.21 57.50 -1.76
N ARG A 5 31.92 56.34 -1.13
CA ARG A 5 32.08 55.95 0.30
C ARG A 5 31.11 56.38 1.43
N SER A 6 30.31 55.38 1.84
CA SER A 6 30.35 54.64 3.14
C SER A 6 29.34 54.91 4.27
N ARG A 7 28.72 53.79 4.69
CA ARG A 7 28.34 53.32 6.05
C ARG A 7 27.31 54.12 6.89
N LYS A 8 26.09 53.58 6.98
CA LYS A 8 25.55 52.83 8.16
C LYS A 8 24.05 52.59 7.95
N THR A 9 23.62 51.34 7.84
CA THR A 9 22.24 50.92 8.09
C THR A 9 22.23 49.98 9.30
N LYS A 10 21.48 50.36 10.33
CA LYS A 10 21.00 49.48 11.40
C LYS A 10 19.52 49.80 11.58
N ASN A 11 18.72 48.75 11.50
CA ASN A 11 17.47 48.46 12.20
C ASN A 11 16.29 49.43 12.03
N ASN A 12 15.22 48.93 11.39
CA ASN A 12 13.95 48.67 12.08
C ASN A 12 13.07 47.75 11.22
N ALA A 13 12.72 46.59 11.78
CA ALA A 13 11.70 45.68 11.30
C ALA A 13 10.29 46.29 11.48
N PRO A 14 9.31 45.98 10.61
CA PRO A 14 7.90 46.04 10.98
C PRO A 14 7.50 44.71 11.64
N SER A 15 6.91 44.82 12.82
CA SER A 15 6.46 43.71 13.66
C SER A 15 5.34 42.87 13.04
N SER A 16 5.44 41.56 13.24
CA SER A 16 4.50 40.46 12.96
C SER A 16 3.13 40.57 13.66
N ARG A 17 2.73 41.74 14.16
CA ARG A 17 1.48 41.95 14.92
C ARG A 17 0.27 42.36 14.06
N ASN A 18 0.49 42.85 12.84
CA ASN A 18 -0.58 43.45 12.02
C ASN A 18 -1.18 42.53 10.94
N ARG A 19 -0.68 41.30 10.74
CA ARG A 19 -1.37 40.28 9.94
C ARG A 19 -2.39 39.47 10.75
N ARG A 20 -2.23 39.42 12.08
CA ARG A 20 -3.08 38.65 13.01
C ARG A 20 -4.49 39.20 13.26
N LEU A 21 -4.77 40.45 12.91
CA LEU A 21 -6.11 41.05 13.06
C LEU A 21 -7.03 40.85 11.85
N GLY A 22 -6.50 40.38 10.71
CA GLY A 22 -7.28 40.21 9.48
C GLY A 22 -8.08 38.89 9.39
N ILE A 23 -7.60 37.84 10.07
CA ILE A 23 -8.18 36.49 10.02
C ILE A 23 -9.27 36.32 11.08
N LEU A 24 -9.01 36.77 12.32
CA LEU A 24 -10.01 36.75 13.41
C LEU A 24 -11.25 37.62 13.13
N GLN A 25 -11.07 38.79 12.50
CA GLN A 25 -12.19 39.71 12.21
C GLN A 25 -13.12 39.20 11.09
N LYS A 26 -12.60 38.43 10.12
CA LYS A 26 -13.40 37.90 9.01
C LYS A 26 -14.23 36.66 9.37
N LEU A 27 -13.84 35.93 10.42
CA LEU A 27 -14.58 34.78 10.93
C LEU A 27 -15.69 35.20 11.92
N GLU A 28 -15.46 36.22 12.74
CA GLU A 28 -16.50 36.80 13.62
C GLU A 28 -17.62 37.51 12.82
N ASP A 29 -17.29 38.16 11.69
CA ASP A 29 -18.29 38.85 10.86
C ASP A 29 -19.25 37.90 10.10
N ARG A 30 -18.92 36.59 9.98
CA ARG A 30 -19.86 35.59 9.41
C ARG A 30 -20.91 35.08 10.40
N GLN A 31 -20.67 35.17 11.72
CA GLN A 31 -21.71 34.86 12.72
C GLN A 31 -22.87 35.87 12.72
N LEU A 32 -22.71 37.03 12.05
CA LEU A 32 -23.71 38.09 11.99
C LEU A 32 -24.46 38.22 10.64
N LEU A 33 -24.18 37.35 9.67
CA LEU A 33 -24.86 37.35 8.35
C LEU A 33 -25.66 36.07 8.07
N ALA A 34 -25.98 35.27 9.09
CA ALA A 34 -27.04 34.27 9.03
C ALA A 34 -28.41 34.96 8.98
N GLY A 35 -28.73 35.52 7.81
CA GLY A 35 -29.94 36.30 7.62
C GLY A 35 -29.92 37.05 6.30
N ASP A 36 -29.84 36.34 5.19
CA ASP A 36 -30.52 36.76 3.97
C ASP A 36 -30.84 35.53 3.10
N ALA A 37 -32.13 35.31 2.94
CA ALA A 37 -32.75 34.25 2.17
C ALA A 37 -32.60 34.47 0.66
N TYR A 38 -32.51 33.38 -0.11
CA TYR A 38 -32.91 33.30 -1.52
C TYR A 38 -33.25 31.84 -1.87
N PRO A 39 -34.19 31.57 -2.80
CA PRO A 39 -35.62 31.45 -2.49
C PRO A 39 -36.20 30.06 -2.81
N ASP A 40 -37.17 29.64 -2.01
CA ASP A 40 -38.10 28.55 -2.31
C ASP A 40 -38.94 28.80 -3.57
N SER A 41 -39.24 27.73 -4.31
CA SER A 41 -40.61 27.21 -4.57
C SER A 41 -40.72 26.46 -5.91
N PRO A 42 -41.77 25.63 -6.14
CA PRO A 42 -42.31 24.57 -5.28
C PRO A 42 -42.68 23.31 -6.11
N MET A 43 -42.73 22.11 -5.52
CA MET A 43 -43.64 21.08 -6.03
C MET A 43 -44.47 20.50 -4.88
N GLU A 44 -45.76 20.81 -4.95
CA GLU A 44 -46.82 20.33 -4.09
C GLU A 44 -46.98 18.81 -4.24
N ASP A 45 -46.85 18.11 -3.12
CA ASP A 45 -47.27 16.73 -2.97
C ASP A 45 -48.80 16.66 -2.83
N GLN A 46 -49.44 15.95 -3.77
CA GLN A 46 -50.75 15.34 -3.51
C GLN A 46 -50.53 13.85 -3.25
N ALA A 47 -50.54 13.51 -1.96
CA ALA A 47 -50.61 12.16 -1.46
C ALA A 47 -51.85 11.43 -1.99
N ALA A 48 -51.64 10.23 -2.53
CA ALA A 48 -52.64 9.17 -2.57
C ALA A 48 -51.98 7.86 -2.14
N GLU A 49 -52.51 7.32 -1.04
CA GLU A 49 -52.29 6.02 -0.42
C GLU A 49 -51.99 4.88 -1.41
N VAL A 50 -51.07 3.95 -1.06
CA VAL A 50 -51.39 2.52 -0.79
C VAL A 50 -50.24 1.84 -0.01
N GLY A 51 -50.52 1.45 1.24
CA GLY A 51 -50.28 0.08 1.74
C GLY A 51 -48.86 -0.40 2.05
N SER A 52 -48.41 -0.15 3.28
CA SER A 52 -47.49 -1.06 4.00
C SER A 52 -48.18 -2.42 4.26
N PRO A 53 -47.43 -3.50 4.52
CA PRO A 53 -47.32 -3.88 5.93
C PRO A 53 -45.93 -4.41 6.33
N ILE A 54 -45.35 -3.74 7.32
CA ILE A 54 -44.44 -4.34 8.31
C ILE A 54 -45.30 -4.70 9.53
N ALA A 55 -45.20 -5.95 10.00
CA ALA A 55 -45.56 -6.37 11.36
C ALA A 55 -44.23 -6.68 12.05
N GLY A 56 -43.85 -6.01 13.16
CA GLY A 56 -44.42 -6.14 14.51
C GLY A 56 -43.67 -7.28 15.22
N ASP A 57 -42.98 -7.11 16.35
CA ASP A 57 -43.40 -6.44 17.58
C ASP A 57 -42.19 -6.14 18.49
N THR A 58 -42.46 -5.21 19.38
CA THR A 58 -41.71 -4.35 20.29
C THR A 58 -41.32 -4.99 21.64
N SER A 59 -40.36 -4.37 22.33
CA SER A 59 -40.60 -3.90 23.71
C SER A 59 -39.61 -2.79 24.11
N ALA A 60 -40.16 -1.61 24.40
CA ALA A 60 -39.50 -0.47 25.02
C ALA A 60 -39.60 -0.52 26.56
N GLY A 61 -38.70 0.19 27.24
CA GLY A 61 -38.69 0.31 28.70
C GLY A 61 -37.91 1.52 29.24
N ASP A 62 -38.54 2.69 29.12
CA ASP A 62 -38.57 3.82 30.06
C ASP A 62 -37.36 4.76 30.29
N SER A 63 -37.76 6.02 30.41
CA SER A 63 -37.10 7.30 30.50
C SER A 63 -36.66 7.70 31.92
N GLY A 64 -35.56 8.45 32.03
CA GLY A 64 -35.13 9.08 33.28
C GLY A 64 -34.13 10.21 33.06
N SER A 65 -34.62 11.45 33.02
CA SER A 65 -33.82 12.67 33.03
C SER A 65 -33.02 12.82 34.33
N GLY A 66 -31.71 13.02 34.23
CA GLY A 66 -30.85 13.39 35.35
C GLY A 66 -29.49 13.86 34.86
N ALA A 67 -29.32 15.18 34.74
CA ALA A 67 -28.02 15.79 34.55
C ALA A 67 -27.14 15.52 35.77
N THR A 68 -26.10 14.70 35.58
CA THR A 68 -24.95 14.57 36.48
C THR A 68 -23.70 14.73 35.63
N GLN A 69 -22.81 15.62 36.08
CA GLN A 69 -21.48 15.83 35.52
C GLN A 69 -20.78 14.48 35.34
N THR A 70 -20.47 14.12 34.10
CA THR A 70 -19.61 13.00 33.76
C THR A 70 -18.16 13.46 33.93
N GLU A 71 -17.49 12.89 34.94
CA GLU A 71 -16.04 12.75 34.92
C GLU A 71 -15.65 11.98 33.65
N GLY A 72 -14.56 12.38 32.99
CA GLY A 72 -14.10 11.85 31.71
C GLY A 72 -14.05 10.32 31.74
N THR A 73 -15.00 9.70 31.03
CA THR A 73 -14.98 8.27 30.76
C THR A 73 -13.97 8.05 29.65
N SER A 74 -12.81 7.51 30.01
CA SER A 74 -11.94 6.80 29.08
C SER A 74 -12.79 5.80 28.28
N ILE A 75 -12.60 5.79 26.97
CA ILE A 75 -13.22 4.80 26.08
C ILE A 75 -12.78 3.42 26.57
N ASP A 76 -13.74 2.55 26.82
CA ASP A 76 -13.52 1.11 26.85
C ASP A 76 -13.10 0.73 25.43
N GLY A 77 -11.81 0.53 25.21
CA GLY A 77 -11.33 0.43 23.84
C GLY A 77 -11.62 -0.95 23.17
N SER A 78 -12.55 -1.74 23.70
CA SER A 78 -13.12 -2.93 23.04
C SER A 78 -13.73 -2.66 21.65
N GLN A 79 -13.51 -1.45 21.11
CA GLN A 79 -13.94 -0.90 19.84
C GLN A 79 -12.75 -0.55 18.90
N LEU A 80 -11.49 -0.80 19.31
CA LEU A 80 -10.27 -0.51 18.52
C LEU A 80 -9.35 -1.75 18.49
N SER A 81 -9.64 -2.73 17.64
CA SER A 81 -8.83 -3.95 17.49
C SER A 81 -8.07 -3.98 16.16
N LEU A 82 -6.76 -4.25 16.19
CA LEU A 82 -5.92 -4.63 15.04
C LEU A 82 -6.20 -6.07 14.55
N ASN A 83 -7.46 -6.51 14.59
CA ASN A 83 -7.78 -7.88 14.16
C ASN A 83 -7.38 -8.08 12.70
N ALA A 84 -6.74 -9.21 12.40
CA ALA A 84 -6.46 -9.61 11.04
C ALA A 84 -7.77 -9.56 10.20
N PRO A 85 -7.72 -9.08 8.95
CA PRO A 85 -8.91 -9.04 8.12
C PRO A 85 -9.47 -10.45 7.97
N ASN A 86 -10.80 -10.58 8.09
CA ASN A 86 -11.48 -11.78 7.65
C ASN A 86 -11.38 -11.82 6.12
N LEU A 87 -10.53 -12.71 5.59
CA LEU A 87 -10.29 -12.78 4.15
C LEU A 87 -11.37 -13.61 3.44
N PRO A 88 -11.63 -13.32 2.14
CA PRO A 88 -12.55 -14.10 1.34
C PRO A 88 -12.09 -15.55 1.20
N ALA A 89 -13.04 -16.48 1.35
CA ALA A 89 -12.80 -17.90 1.08
C ALA A 89 -12.36 -18.10 -0.37
N THR A 90 -11.34 -18.93 -0.59
CA THR A 90 -10.94 -19.35 -1.94
C THR A 90 -12.04 -20.19 -2.58
N PRO A 91 -12.17 -20.16 -3.92
CA PRO A 91 -13.00 -21.12 -4.62
C PRO A 91 -12.60 -22.58 -4.29
N ALA A 92 -13.57 -23.49 -4.29
CA ALA A 92 -13.31 -24.91 -4.05
C ALA A 92 -12.39 -25.50 -5.13
N SER A 93 -11.40 -26.29 -4.72
CA SER A 93 -10.50 -26.99 -5.63
C SER A 93 -11.09 -28.33 -6.13
N GLY A 94 -10.65 -28.77 -7.31
CA GLY A 94 -11.00 -30.10 -7.85
C GLY A 94 -12.11 -30.13 -8.91
N GLY A 95 -12.59 -28.98 -9.39
CA GLY A 95 -13.39 -28.90 -10.61
C GLY A 95 -12.57 -29.12 -11.89
N ALA A 96 -13.23 -28.97 -13.03
CA ALA A 96 -12.59 -29.09 -14.34
C ALA A 96 -11.70 -27.88 -14.65
N SER A 97 -10.63 -28.11 -15.42
CA SER A 97 -9.82 -27.04 -16.01
C SER A 97 -10.29 -26.78 -17.44
N LEU A 98 -10.77 -25.57 -17.70
CA LEU A 98 -11.23 -25.08 -19.00
C LEU A 98 -10.18 -24.13 -19.57
N ARG A 99 -9.81 -24.28 -20.85
CA ARG A 99 -8.75 -23.48 -21.46
C ARG A 99 -9.25 -22.58 -22.57
N VAL A 100 -8.81 -21.32 -22.55
CA VAL A 100 -9.18 -20.27 -23.51
C VAL A 100 -7.96 -19.80 -24.30
N ALA A 101 -8.10 -19.64 -25.62
CA ALA A 101 -7.09 -19.00 -26.46
C ALA A 101 -7.76 -18.23 -27.61
N ALA A 102 -7.46 -16.94 -27.74
CA ALA A 102 -8.10 -16.06 -28.72
C ALA A 102 -7.91 -16.50 -30.19
N ASP A 103 -6.83 -17.27 -30.47
CA ASP A 103 -6.54 -17.82 -31.80
C ASP A 103 -7.33 -19.11 -32.12
N GLY A 104 -8.14 -19.59 -31.16
CA GLY A 104 -8.93 -20.82 -31.27
C GLY A 104 -8.13 -22.11 -31.08
N SER A 105 -6.91 -22.04 -30.55
CA SER A 105 -6.07 -23.23 -30.29
C SER A 105 -6.47 -24.02 -29.03
N ALA A 106 -7.31 -23.45 -28.16
CA ALA A 106 -7.81 -24.08 -26.94
C ALA A 106 -9.26 -24.59 -27.07
N GLU A 107 -9.86 -25.05 -25.96
CA GLU A 107 -11.25 -25.54 -25.93
C GLU A 107 -12.25 -24.42 -26.26
N PHE A 108 -11.99 -23.22 -25.74
CA PHE A 108 -12.79 -22.02 -25.97
C PHE A 108 -11.96 -20.95 -26.69
N ALA A 109 -12.62 -20.17 -27.55
CA ALA A 109 -11.99 -19.04 -28.23
C ALA A 109 -12.28 -17.69 -27.53
N SER A 110 -13.25 -17.66 -26.61
CA SER A 110 -13.59 -16.50 -25.78
C SER A 110 -13.65 -16.87 -24.30
N ILE A 111 -13.40 -15.89 -23.45
CA ILE A 111 -13.41 -16.07 -22.00
C ILE A 111 -14.85 -16.22 -21.52
N GLN A 112 -15.79 -15.44 -22.05
CA GLN A 112 -17.20 -15.54 -21.67
C GLN A 112 -17.81 -16.90 -22.02
N GLU A 113 -17.43 -17.53 -23.14
CA GLU A 113 -17.92 -18.89 -23.46
C GLU A 113 -17.45 -19.93 -22.44
N ALA A 114 -16.22 -19.79 -21.93
CA ALA A 114 -15.71 -20.65 -20.87
C ALA A 114 -16.43 -20.40 -19.54
N ILE A 115 -16.68 -19.12 -19.19
CA ILE A 115 -17.47 -18.76 -17.99
C ILE A 115 -18.88 -19.36 -18.07
N ASP A 116 -19.54 -19.25 -19.22
CA ASP A 116 -20.89 -19.78 -19.43
C ASP A 116 -20.95 -21.32 -19.38
N ALA A 117 -19.84 -21.99 -19.71
CA ALA A 117 -19.71 -23.45 -19.68
C ALA A 117 -19.28 -23.99 -18.30
N ALA A 118 -18.66 -23.17 -17.46
CA ALA A 118 -18.07 -23.57 -16.20
C ALA A 118 -19.12 -24.01 -15.17
N SER A 119 -18.74 -25.00 -14.36
CA SER A 119 -19.42 -25.44 -13.16
C SER A 119 -18.71 -24.92 -11.90
N ALA A 120 -19.40 -24.93 -10.77
CA ALA A 120 -18.80 -24.58 -9.48
C ALA A 120 -17.59 -25.49 -9.16
N GLY A 121 -16.48 -24.87 -8.77
CA GLY A 121 -15.16 -25.45 -8.51
C GLY A 121 -14.23 -25.48 -9.74
N ASP A 122 -14.71 -25.10 -10.92
CA ASP A 122 -13.90 -25.12 -12.14
C ASP A 122 -12.85 -24.00 -12.14
N THR A 123 -11.78 -24.21 -12.92
CA THR A 123 -10.72 -23.23 -13.18
C THR A 123 -10.68 -22.92 -14.67
N ILE A 124 -10.75 -21.64 -15.03
CA ILE A 124 -10.62 -21.14 -16.39
C ILE A 124 -9.21 -20.57 -16.54
N THR A 125 -8.43 -21.16 -17.44
CA THR A 125 -7.06 -20.73 -17.73
C THR A 125 -7.03 -20.05 -19.10
N ILE A 126 -6.55 -18.81 -19.14
CA ILE A 126 -6.57 -17.93 -20.31
C ILE A 126 -5.16 -17.79 -20.86
N ALA A 127 -4.93 -18.24 -22.10
CA ALA A 127 -3.63 -18.05 -22.75
C ALA A 127 -3.33 -16.56 -23.01
N GLU A 128 -2.05 -16.20 -23.06
CA GLU A 128 -1.58 -14.87 -23.44
C GLU A 128 -2.30 -14.31 -24.68
N GLY A 129 -2.73 -13.05 -24.60
CA GLY A 129 -3.40 -12.37 -25.70
C GLY A 129 -4.31 -11.22 -25.26
N THR A 130 -4.86 -10.53 -26.26
CA THR A 130 -5.85 -9.46 -26.05
C THR A 130 -7.25 -9.95 -26.39
N TYR A 131 -8.17 -9.77 -25.45
CA TYR A 131 -9.55 -10.22 -25.52
C TYR A 131 -10.48 -9.00 -25.48
N ALA A 132 -11.07 -8.68 -26.63
CA ALA A 132 -12.08 -7.61 -26.74
C ALA A 132 -13.45 -8.12 -26.27
N GLU A 133 -13.59 -8.29 -24.96
CA GLU A 133 -14.74 -8.88 -24.30
C GLU A 133 -15.13 -8.04 -23.08
N ALA A 134 -16.43 -7.99 -22.78
CA ALA A 134 -16.93 -7.52 -21.49
C ALA A 134 -17.45 -8.73 -20.71
N LEU A 135 -16.72 -9.12 -19.67
CA LEU A 135 -16.98 -10.34 -18.92
C LEU A 135 -18.03 -10.12 -17.85
N THR A 136 -18.98 -11.05 -17.74
CA THR A 136 -19.97 -11.07 -16.66
C THR A 136 -19.90 -12.41 -15.94
N ILE A 137 -19.49 -12.38 -14.67
CA ILE A 137 -19.35 -13.54 -13.79
C ILE A 137 -20.44 -13.48 -12.72
N ASN A 138 -21.57 -14.13 -13.02
CA ASN A 138 -22.70 -14.30 -12.09
C ASN A 138 -22.76 -15.70 -11.46
N GLY A 139 -21.87 -16.60 -11.86
CA GLY A 139 -21.73 -17.95 -11.29
C GLY A 139 -21.15 -17.90 -9.87
N ASN A 140 -20.95 -19.06 -9.26
CA ASN A 140 -20.33 -19.15 -7.93
C ASN A 140 -19.22 -20.19 -7.96
N ASP A 141 -18.23 -20.01 -7.09
CA ASP A 141 -17.13 -20.97 -6.90
C ASP A 141 -16.33 -21.13 -8.20
N LEU A 142 -15.64 -20.08 -8.66
CA LEU A 142 -14.95 -20.10 -9.94
C LEU A 142 -13.58 -19.44 -9.82
N THR A 143 -12.58 -20.04 -10.45
CA THR A 143 -11.24 -19.46 -10.57
C THR A 143 -10.97 -19.08 -12.02
N VAL A 144 -10.50 -17.85 -12.27
CA VAL A 144 -10.13 -17.34 -13.60
C VAL A 144 -8.68 -16.86 -13.56
N VAL A 145 -7.80 -17.45 -14.36
CA VAL A 145 -6.35 -17.21 -14.29
C VAL A 145 -5.78 -16.89 -15.67
N GLY A 146 -4.97 -15.83 -15.78
CA GLY A 146 -4.18 -15.53 -16.96
C GLY A 146 -2.83 -16.28 -17.00
N GLU A 147 -2.48 -16.85 -18.15
CA GLU A 147 -1.14 -17.37 -18.45
C GLU A 147 -0.35 -16.27 -19.19
N GLY A 148 0.50 -15.53 -18.48
CA GLY A 148 1.30 -14.45 -19.05
C GLY A 148 0.48 -13.18 -19.32
N ASN A 149 0.72 -12.51 -20.46
CA ASN A 149 0.11 -11.19 -20.73
C ASN A 149 -1.33 -11.32 -21.27
N VAL A 150 -2.30 -11.47 -20.37
CA VAL A 150 -3.73 -11.46 -20.71
C VAL A 150 -4.29 -10.05 -20.52
N THR A 151 -4.77 -9.45 -21.61
CA THR A 151 -5.39 -8.12 -21.59
C THR A 151 -6.86 -8.19 -22.03
N ILE A 152 -7.76 -7.79 -21.15
CA ILE A 152 -9.20 -7.64 -21.42
C ILE A 152 -9.46 -6.17 -21.73
N THR A 153 -10.13 -5.89 -22.84
CA THR A 153 -10.45 -4.52 -23.29
C THR A 153 -11.94 -4.34 -23.51
N ASP A 154 -12.38 -3.11 -23.78
CA ASP A 154 -13.79 -2.77 -23.99
C ASP A 154 -14.48 -3.69 -25.03
N GLY A 155 -15.41 -4.52 -24.54
CA GLY A 155 -16.31 -5.35 -25.36
C GLY A 155 -17.60 -4.63 -25.78
N GLY A 156 -17.67 -3.31 -25.60
CA GLY A 156 -18.85 -2.47 -25.84
C GLY A 156 -19.76 -2.32 -24.62
N ALA A 157 -19.22 -2.43 -23.40
CA ALA A 157 -19.95 -2.31 -22.13
C ALA A 157 -19.21 -1.39 -21.17
N GLY A 158 -19.92 -0.83 -20.17
CA GLY A 158 -19.31 0.00 -19.13
C GLY A 158 -18.44 -0.74 -18.12
N HIS A 159 -18.04 -1.97 -18.42
CA HIS A 159 -17.11 -2.74 -17.61
C HIS A 159 -16.22 -3.62 -18.50
N GLY A 160 -14.99 -3.87 -18.07
CA GLY A 160 -14.17 -4.97 -18.61
C GLY A 160 -14.56 -6.29 -17.95
N ILE A 161 -14.68 -6.31 -16.62
CA ILE A 161 -15.14 -7.45 -15.84
C ILE A 161 -16.20 -6.99 -14.84
N TYR A 162 -17.36 -7.65 -14.85
CA TYR A 162 -18.39 -7.52 -13.83
C TYR A 162 -18.50 -8.81 -13.02
N VAL A 163 -18.30 -8.72 -11.69
CA VAL A 163 -18.36 -9.85 -10.77
C VAL A 163 -19.56 -9.70 -9.83
N GLY A 164 -20.65 -10.40 -10.16
CA GLY A 164 -21.87 -10.44 -9.35
C GLY A 164 -22.08 -11.76 -8.60
N GLY A 165 -21.17 -12.72 -8.78
CA GLY A 165 -21.19 -14.06 -8.20
C GLY A 165 -20.77 -14.15 -6.73
N SER A 166 -20.46 -15.37 -6.27
CA SER A 166 -19.87 -15.61 -4.95
C SER A 166 -18.71 -16.60 -4.98
N ARG A 167 -17.71 -16.42 -4.12
CA ARG A 167 -16.46 -17.23 -4.12
C ARG A 167 -15.82 -17.25 -5.50
N ILE A 168 -15.41 -16.08 -5.97
CA ILE A 168 -14.78 -15.91 -7.28
C ILE A 168 -13.35 -15.44 -7.08
N GLU A 169 -12.40 -16.10 -7.73
CA GLU A 169 -11.02 -15.65 -7.82
C GLU A 169 -10.69 -15.27 -9.26
N ILE A 170 -10.08 -14.09 -9.43
CA ILE A 170 -9.51 -13.63 -10.69
C ILE A 170 -8.04 -13.33 -10.43
N ASN A 171 -7.16 -13.94 -11.21
CA ASN A 171 -5.72 -13.90 -11.01
C ASN A 171 -4.96 -13.55 -12.29
N GLY A 172 -4.05 -12.57 -12.23
CA GLY A 172 -3.03 -12.36 -13.26
C GLY A 172 -3.56 -11.87 -14.60
N VAL A 173 -4.52 -10.94 -14.58
CA VAL A 173 -5.11 -10.34 -15.79
C VAL A 173 -4.98 -8.83 -15.77
N THR A 174 -4.87 -8.23 -16.96
CA THR A 174 -4.94 -6.77 -17.15
C THR A 174 -6.28 -6.39 -17.75
N VAL A 175 -6.94 -5.37 -17.21
CA VAL A 175 -8.14 -4.75 -17.77
C VAL A 175 -7.83 -3.32 -18.19
N SER A 176 -7.97 -3.03 -19.48
CA SER A 176 -7.55 -1.73 -20.01
C SER A 176 -8.48 -1.18 -21.07
N GLY A 177 -8.62 0.15 -21.08
CA GLY A 177 -9.31 0.86 -22.15
C GLY A 177 -10.81 0.65 -22.19
N VAL A 178 -11.46 0.43 -21.03
CA VAL A 178 -12.92 0.42 -20.90
C VAL A 178 -13.43 1.86 -21.00
N LEU A 179 -14.04 2.24 -22.11
CA LEU A 179 -14.44 3.64 -22.39
C LEU A 179 -15.94 3.81 -22.64
N SER A 180 -16.65 2.73 -22.89
CA SER A 180 -18.10 2.76 -23.05
C SER A 180 -18.79 3.17 -21.76
N GLU A 181 -19.75 4.09 -21.81
CA GLU A 181 -20.47 4.53 -20.61
C GLU A 181 -21.35 3.40 -20.04
N GLY A 182 -21.25 3.22 -18.72
CA GLY A 182 -22.10 2.30 -17.97
C GLY A 182 -23.54 2.80 -17.86
N THR A 183 -24.49 1.86 -17.76
CA THR A 183 -25.83 2.13 -17.24
C THR A 183 -26.07 1.13 -16.12
N ASN A 184 -26.66 1.57 -15.00
CA ASN A 184 -26.91 0.79 -13.77
C ASN A 184 -25.78 0.78 -12.72
N GLY A 185 -25.42 1.96 -12.18
CA GLY A 185 -24.71 2.05 -10.90
C GLY A 185 -23.19 2.11 -10.96
N TYR A 186 -22.57 2.20 -12.15
CA TYR A 186 -21.13 2.36 -12.33
C TYR A 186 -20.80 3.04 -13.67
N GLY A 187 -19.65 3.72 -13.72
CA GLY A 187 -19.09 4.32 -14.93
C GLY A 187 -18.27 3.34 -15.76
N ALA A 188 -17.50 3.83 -16.74
CA ALA A 188 -16.64 3.01 -17.60
C ALA A 188 -15.43 2.45 -16.81
N SER A 189 -15.65 1.41 -16.02
CA SER A 189 -14.70 0.91 -15.03
C SER A 189 -14.05 -0.42 -15.45
N GLY A 190 -12.80 -0.67 -15.06
CA GLY A 190 -12.10 -1.91 -15.38
C GLY A 190 -12.81 -3.14 -14.80
N VAL A 191 -12.78 -3.26 -13.47
CA VAL A 191 -13.43 -4.35 -12.73
C VAL A 191 -14.51 -3.78 -11.81
N VAL A 192 -15.74 -4.24 -11.98
CA VAL A 192 -16.90 -3.88 -11.16
C VAL A 192 -17.28 -5.06 -10.26
N ILE A 193 -17.34 -4.81 -8.95
CA ILE A 193 -17.48 -5.84 -7.92
C ILE A 193 -18.81 -5.63 -7.20
N ALA A 194 -19.72 -6.59 -7.32
CA ALA A 194 -21.03 -6.59 -6.66
C ALA A 194 -21.29 -7.89 -5.87
N GLY A 195 -20.43 -8.89 -6.06
CA GLY A 195 -20.54 -10.22 -5.45
C GLY A 195 -20.04 -10.30 -4.02
N GLN A 196 -20.06 -11.52 -3.47
CA GLN A 196 -19.55 -11.81 -2.13
C GLN A 196 -18.38 -12.82 -2.16
N ASP A 197 -17.45 -12.75 -1.22
CA ASP A 197 -16.29 -13.63 -1.17
C ASP A 197 -15.47 -13.54 -2.48
N ILE A 198 -15.02 -12.33 -2.84
CA ILE A 198 -14.36 -12.06 -4.11
C ILE A 198 -12.87 -11.83 -3.90
N ARG A 199 -12.03 -12.46 -4.72
CA ARG A 199 -10.57 -12.36 -4.68
C ARG A 199 -10.07 -11.87 -6.03
N LEU A 200 -9.41 -10.72 -6.04
CA LEU A 200 -8.69 -10.20 -7.20
C LEU A 200 -7.20 -10.23 -6.83
N ILE A 201 -6.42 -11.08 -7.48
CA ILE A 201 -5.01 -11.33 -7.18
C ILE A 201 -4.18 -10.90 -8.39
N ASP A 202 -3.20 -10.01 -8.22
CA ASP A 202 -2.32 -9.54 -9.31
C ASP A 202 -3.10 -9.06 -10.56
N VAL A 203 -4.21 -8.38 -10.32
CA VAL A 203 -5.04 -7.80 -11.37
C VAL A 203 -4.59 -6.37 -11.64
N ASN A 204 -4.34 -6.05 -12.90
CA ASN A 204 -3.95 -4.69 -13.32
C ASN A 204 -5.15 -3.98 -13.96
N ALA A 205 -5.39 -2.72 -13.64
CA ALA A 205 -6.51 -1.95 -14.20
C ALA A 205 -6.09 -0.54 -14.61
N ASN A 206 -6.04 -0.25 -15.92
CA ASN A 206 -5.51 1.02 -16.41
C ASN A 206 -6.25 1.62 -17.60
N ASN A 207 -6.09 2.93 -17.81
CA ASN A 207 -6.66 3.64 -18.95
C ASN A 207 -8.19 3.47 -19.11
N ASN A 208 -8.92 3.22 -18.03
CA ASN A 208 -10.38 3.08 -18.04
C ASN A 208 -11.04 4.45 -17.83
N GLY A 209 -12.23 4.65 -18.40
CA GLY A 209 -12.94 5.93 -18.44
C GLY A 209 -13.52 6.40 -17.10
N THR A 210 -13.46 5.57 -16.05
CA THR A 210 -13.88 5.95 -14.69
C THR A 210 -12.92 5.39 -13.64
N ALA A 211 -13.02 4.11 -13.29
CA ALA A 211 -12.19 3.53 -12.25
C ALA A 211 -11.43 2.29 -12.73
N GLY A 212 -10.28 2.00 -12.12
CA GLY A 212 -9.63 0.69 -12.28
C GLY A 212 -10.49 -0.41 -11.67
N PHE A 213 -10.79 -0.25 -10.39
CA PHE A 213 -11.68 -1.10 -9.60
C PHE A 213 -12.87 -0.29 -9.08
N GLN A 214 -14.06 -0.87 -9.05
CA GLN A 214 -15.23 -0.26 -8.44
C GLN A 214 -16.05 -1.27 -7.65
N THR A 215 -16.22 -1.05 -6.33
CA THR A 215 -17.18 -1.82 -5.54
C THR A 215 -18.57 -1.20 -5.64
N LEU A 216 -19.59 -2.03 -5.64
CA LEU A 216 -20.99 -1.62 -5.51
C LEU A 216 -21.49 -1.92 -4.10
N GLU A 217 -22.66 -1.38 -3.78
CA GLU A 217 -23.35 -1.51 -2.48
C GLU A 217 -23.54 -2.94 -1.98
N SER A 218 -23.55 -3.93 -2.87
CA SER A 218 -23.73 -5.35 -2.55
C SER A 218 -22.42 -6.11 -2.35
N ALA A 219 -21.28 -5.49 -2.65
CA ALA A 219 -19.97 -6.10 -2.47
C ALA A 219 -19.75 -6.43 -0.99
N SER A 220 -19.38 -7.68 -0.71
CA SER A 220 -19.10 -8.09 0.67
C SER A 220 -17.98 -9.11 0.73
N ASN A 221 -17.08 -8.98 1.70
CA ASN A 221 -15.92 -9.87 1.84
C ASN A 221 -15.10 -9.92 0.53
N VAL A 222 -14.39 -8.83 0.24
CA VAL A 222 -13.60 -8.66 -0.99
C VAL A 222 -12.14 -8.48 -0.62
N LEU A 223 -11.26 -9.14 -1.37
CA LEU A 223 -9.81 -8.98 -1.33
C LEU A 223 -9.34 -8.50 -2.70
N ILE A 224 -8.66 -7.36 -2.73
CA ILE A 224 -7.86 -6.90 -3.86
C ILE A 224 -6.41 -6.97 -3.39
N GLN A 225 -5.60 -7.85 -3.98
CA GLN A 225 -4.25 -8.10 -3.53
C GLN A 225 -3.26 -8.02 -4.69
N GLY A 226 -2.16 -7.30 -4.47
CA GLY A 226 -1.14 -7.09 -5.51
C GLY A 226 -1.67 -6.25 -6.67
N GLY A 227 -0.98 -6.35 -7.80
CA GLY A 227 -1.34 -5.63 -9.03
C GLY A 227 -1.26 -4.10 -8.95
N VAL A 228 -1.68 -3.44 -10.03
CA VAL A 228 -1.60 -1.97 -10.17
C VAL A 228 -2.86 -1.35 -10.77
N ALA A 229 -3.21 -0.13 -10.36
CA ALA A 229 -4.25 0.67 -11.01
C ALA A 229 -3.80 2.10 -11.32
N TYR A 230 -3.74 2.44 -12.62
CA TYR A 230 -3.17 3.71 -13.05
C TYR A 230 -3.84 4.32 -14.28
N ASN A 231 -3.76 5.64 -14.40
CA ASN A 231 -4.30 6.42 -15.53
C ASN A 231 -5.77 6.14 -15.85
N ASN A 232 -6.57 5.76 -14.85
CA ASN A 232 -8.02 5.68 -14.99
C ASN A 232 -8.60 7.10 -14.85
N SER A 233 -9.57 7.51 -15.66
CA SER A 233 -9.99 8.93 -15.78
C SER A 233 -10.62 9.55 -14.51
N TYR A 234 -10.82 8.77 -13.44
CA TYR A 234 -11.30 9.27 -12.14
C TYR A 234 -10.51 8.69 -10.96
N ALA A 235 -10.53 7.36 -10.78
CA ALA A 235 -9.92 6.73 -9.60
C ALA A 235 -9.22 5.41 -9.90
N GLY A 236 -8.21 5.06 -9.11
CA GLY A 236 -7.68 3.70 -9.10
C GLY A 236 -8.70 2.71 -8.55
N LEU A 237 -9.24 3.00 -7.35
CA LEU A 237 -10.34 2.29 -6.71
C LEU A 237 -11.46 3.25 -6.30
N ALA A 238 -12.68 2.99 -6.78
CA ALA A 238 -13.90 3.65 -6.33
C ALA A 238 -14.71 2.73 -5.41
N LEU A 239 -14.92 3.15 -4.16
CA LEU A 239 -15.76 2.46 -3.19
C LEU A 239 -17.19 3.00 -3.28
N GLY A 240 -18.01 2.38 -4.14
CA GLY A 240 -19.42 2.73 -4.30
C GLY A 240 -20.33 2.21 -3.18
N GLY A 241 -19.78 1.38 -2.29
CA GLY A 241 -20.44 0.79 -1.14
C GLY A 241 -19.80 -0.55 -0.76
N GLY A 242 -20.50 -1.32 0.08
CA GLY A 242 -20.09 -2.65 0.49
C GLY A 242 -19.48 -2.72 1.89
N ASN A 243 -19.12 -3.94 2.31
CA ASN A 243 -18.52 -4.18 3.63
C ASN A 243 -17.46 -5.29 3.60
N HIS A 244 -16.52 -5.26 4.55
CA HIS A 244 -15.38 -6.21 4.60
C HIS A 244 -14.58 -6.16 3.29
N ILE A 245 -14.06 -4.99 2.96
CA ILE A 245 -13.26 -4.77 1.75
C ILE A 245 -11.81 -4.60 2.19
N THR A 246 -10.95 -5.53 1.79
CA THR A 246 -9.51 -5.51 2.06
C THR A 246 -8.74 -5.24 0.77
N VAL A 247 -7.84 -4.27 0.80
CA VAL A 247 -6.88 -3.98 -0.28
C VAL A 247 -5.48 -4.12 0.29
N ARG A 248 -4.67 -5.02 -0.29
CA ARG A 248 -3.34 -5.39 0.22
C ARG A 248 -2.28 -5.33 -0.86
N GLY A 249 -1.17 -4.62 -0.64
CA GLY A 249 -0.02 -4.68 -1.55
C GLY A 249 -0.28 -4.16 -2.97
N THR A 250 -1.38 -3.44 -3.19
CA THR A 250 -1.75 -2.88 -4.50
C THR A 250 -1.17 -1.48 -4.67
N GLU A 251 -0.67 -1.18 -5.87
CA GLU A 251 -0.15 0.13 -6.23
C GLU A 251 -1.18 0.96 -7.03
N PHE A 252 -1.34 2.22 -6.65
CA PHE A 252 -2.21 3.18 -7.33
C PHE A 252 -1.37 4.40 -7.73
N TYR A 253 -1.40 4.75 -9.02
CA TYR A 253 -0.64 5.91 -9.48
C TYR A 253 -1.20 6.59 -10.72
N ASN A 254 -0.68 7.78 -11.00
CA ASN A 254 -1.01 8.56 -12.18
C ASN A 254 0.27 9.03 -12.85
N THR A 255 0.38 8.84 -14.17
CA THR A 255 1.53 9.33 -14.93
C THR A 255 1.26 10.70 -15.57
N GLY A 256 0.04 11.22 -15.48
CA GLY A 256 -0.34 12.51 -16.05
C GLY A 256 0.06 13.70 -15.17
N THR A 257 0.78 14.67 -15.72
CA THR A 257 1.07 15.95 -15.02
C THR A 257 -0.08 16.94 -15.21
N SER A 258 -0.36 17.80 -14.21
CA SER A 258 -1.41 18.82 -14.23
C SER A 258 -1.37 19.81 -15.41
N ASP A 259 -0.24 19.91 -16.09
CA ASP A 259 0.06 20.97 -17.05
C ASP A 259 -0.09 20.54 -18.52
N SER A 260 -0.35 19.26 -18.81
CA SER A 260 -0.25 18.73 -20.18
C SER A 260 -1.53 18.80 -21.01
N GLY A 261 -2.70 19.06 -20.41
CA GLY A 261 -3.97 19.25 -21.14
C GLY A 261 -4.45 18.09 -22.02
N GLU A 262 -3.72 16.98 -22.12
CA GLU A 262 -3.94 15.90 -23.10
C GLU A 262 -4.01 14.47 -22.49
N GLY A 263 -4.29 14.30 -21.19
CA GLY A 263 -4.26 12.98 -20.52
C GLY A 263 -5.60 12.41 -20.05
N ASN A 264 -5.70 11.07 -19.99
CA ASN A 264 -6.60 10.37 -19.06
C ASN A 264 -6.02 10.51 -17.65
N PHE A 265 -6.58 11.38 -16.82
CA PHE A 265 -6.04 11.68 -15.49
C PHE A 265 -6.70 10.85 -14.40
N GLN A 266 -5.89 10.14 -13.61
CA GLN A 266 -6.36 9.53 -12.36
C GLN A 266 -6.30 10.56 -11.23
N TYR A 267 -7.47 11.14 -10.92
CA TYR A 267 -7.58 12.20 -9.92
C TYR A 267 -7.37 11.69 -8.50
N TYR A 268 -7.81 10.46 -8.21
CA TYR A 268 -7.70 9.83 -6.89
C TYR A 268 -7.05 8.46 -6.99
N GLY A 269 -6.28 8.06 -5.99
CA GLY A 269 -5.88 6.66 -5.85
C GLY A 269 -7.10 5.84 -5.42
N ILE A 270 -7.65 6.19 -4.26
CA ILE A 270 -8.82 5.55 -3.67
C ILE A 270 -9.84 6.60 -3.27
N VAL A 271 -11.11 6.41 -3.66
CA VAL A 271 -12.20 7.33 -3.33
C VAL A 271 -13.45 6.58 -2.91
N ALA A 272 -14.08 7.01 -1.81
CA ALA A 272 -15.43 6.62 -1.47
C ALA A 272 -16.43 7.45 -2.28
N ASP A 273 -16.77 6.95 -3.47
CA ASP A 273 -17.78 7.55 -4.35
C ASP A 273 -18.48 6.46 -5.19
N ASN A 274 -19.77 6.62 -5.47
CA ASN A 274 -20.52 5.75 -6.38
C ASN A 274 -20.38 6.25 -7.82
N THR A 275 -19.15 6.16 -8.32
CA THR A 275 -18.71 6.84 -9.54
C THR A 275 -19.44 6.31 -10.77
N GLY A 276 -20.02 7.23 -11.55
CA GLY A 276 -20.77 6.89 -12.76
C GLY A 276 -22.17 6.29 -12.50
N ASN A 277 -22.68 6.34 -11.27
CA ASN A 277 -24.10 6.03 -11.04
C ASN A 277 -24.99 7.14 -11.59
N VAL A 278 -25.62 6.84 -12.72
CA VAL A 278 -26.50 7.76 -13.45
C VAL A 278 -27.88 7.13 -13.61
N GLN A 279 -28.93 7.86 -13.25
CA GLN A 279 -30.30 7.50 -13.66
C GLN A 279 -30.87 8.51 -14.65
N LEU A 280 -31.80 8.03 -15.48
CA LEU A 280 -32.57 8.88 -16.39
C LEU A 280 -33.75 9.51 -15.65
N VAL A 281 -33.59 10.75 -15.21
CA VAL A 281 -34.70 11.55 -14.67
C VAL A 281 -35.29 12.37 -15.82
N ASN A 282 -36.50 12.02 -16.25
CA ASN A 282 -37.18 12.64 -17.40
C ASN A 282 -36.40 12.57 -18.73
N GLY A 283 -35.59 11.52 -18.90
CA GLY A 283 -34.75 11.34 -20.10
C GLY A 283 -33.42 12.11 -20.08
N THR A 284 -33.10 12.79 -18.97
CA THR A 284 -31.80 13.40 -18.73
C THR A 284 -30.98 12.51 -17.80
N PRO A 285 -29.74 12.16 -18.16
CA PRO A 285 -28.75 11.57 -17.25
C PRO A 285 -28.53 12.48 -16.03
N THR A 286 -28.86 11.98 -14.84
CA THR A 286 -28.61 12.65 -13.57
C THR A 286 -27.75 11.73 -12.71
N TYR A 287 -26.60 12.24 -12.25
CA TYR A 287 -25.77 11.55 -11.27
C TYR A 287 -26.53 11.41 -9.97
N ILE A 288 -26.38 10.25 -9.33
CA ILE A 288 -27.00 10.03 -8.04
C ILE A 288 -25.97 9.69 -6.99
N GLU A 289 -25.96 10.55 -5.97
CA GLU A 289 -25.28 10.35 -4.70
C GLU A 289 -26.11 9.40 -3.84
N ASP A 290 -26.05 8.12 -4.18
CA ASP A 290 -26.83 7.03 -3.56
C ASP A 290 -25.95 6.05 -2.78
N GLN A 291 -24.77 6.46 -2.27
CA GLN A 291 -23.92 5.54 -1.52
C GLN A 291 -24.65 4.99 -0.29
N LEU A 292 -24.52 3.69 -0.06
CA LEU A 292 -24.93 3.09 1.21
C LEU A 292 -23.79 3.19 2.23
N PRO A 293 -24.10 3.16 3.54
CA PRO A 293 -23.07 3.11 4.57
C PRO A 293 -22.12 1.93 4.33
N MET A 294 -20.82 2.19 4.48
CA MET A 294 -19.77 1.18 4.36
C MET A 294 -19.27 0.77 5.74
N SER A 295 -18.79 -0.47 5.86
CA SER A 295 -18.11 -0.91 7.08
C SER A 295 -16.94 -1.83 6.79
N ASP A 296 -15.98 -1.89 7.72
CA ASP A 296 -14.88 -2.87 7.70
C ASP A 296 -14.04 -2.72 6.42
N ILE A 297 -13.61 -1.48 6.14
CA ILE A 297 -12.76 -1.14 5.01
C ILE A 297 -11.32 -1.11 5.49
N ARG A 298 -10.46 -1.97 4.92
CA ARG A 298 -9.07 -2.11 5.30
C ARG A 298 -8.15 -1.93 4.10
N LEU A 299 -7.22 -1.00 4.24
CA LEU A 299 -6.17 -0.69 3.28
C LEU A 299 -4.84 -0.99 3.96
N GLU A 300 -4.06 -1.93 3.44
CA GLU A 300 -2.81 -2.37 4.06
C GLU A 300 -1.70 -2.54 3.04
N GLU A 301 -0.48 -2.15 3.38
CA GLU A 301 0.71 -2.32 2.51
C GLU A 301 0.53 -1.71 1.10
N ILE A 302 -0.36 -0.73 0.93
CA ILE A 302 -0.63 -0.12 -0.37
C ILE A 302 0.37 0.99 -0.68
N ASN A 303 0.65 1.21 -1.96
CA ASN A 303 1.42 2.36 -2.45
C ASN A 303 0.49 3.29 -3.25
N VAL A 304 0.34 4.55 -2.84
CA VAL A 304 -0.55 5.53 -3.48
C VAL A 304 0.20 6.81 -3.79
N HIS A 305 0.40 7.12 -5.08
CA HIS A 305 1.21 8.27 -5.47
C HIS A 305 0.82 9.00 -6.75
N ASP A 306 1.32 10.23 -6.89
CA ASP A 306 1.23 11.09 -8.08
C ASP A 306 -0.19 11.51 -8.52
N HIS A 307 -1.18 11.39 -7.64
CA HIS A 307 -2.56 11.79 -7.94
C HIS A 307 -2.74 13.31 -7.91
N LEU A 308 -3.59 13.81 -8.81
CA LEU A 308 -3.90 15.25 -8.88
C LEU A 308 -4.68 15.72 -7.64
N ARG A 309 -5.57 14.90 -7.09
CA ARG A 309 -6.32 15.23 -5.86
C ARG A 309 -5.80 14.38 -4.70
N TYR A 310 -6.63 14.17 -3.67
CA TYR A 310 -6.24 13.33 -2.56
C TYR A 310 -5.82 11.94 -3.06
N GLY A 311 -4.73 11.39 -2.51
CA GLY A 311 -4.37 10.00 -2.76
C GLY A 311 -5.49 9.08 -2.29
N ILE A 312 -5.97 9.29 -1.05
CA ILE A 312 -7.08 8.55 -0.46
C ILE A 312 -8.14 9.53 0.05
N ARG A 313 -9.40 9.34 -0.34
CA ARG A 313 -10.54 10.10 0.18
C ARG A 313 -11.69 9.19 0.59
N ILE A 314 -11.92 9.06 1.90
CA ILE A 314 -13.08 8.35 2.46
C ILE A 314 -14.07 9.38 3.00
N SER A 315 -15.11 9.65 2.21
CA SER A 315 -16.06 10.74 2.43
C SER A 315 -17.41 10.40 1.76
N ALA A 316 -18.12 9.41 2.30
CA ALA A 316 -19.33 8.90 1.66
C ALA A 316 -20.49 9.92 1.66
N GLU A 317 -21.18 10.07 0.53
CA GLU A 317 -22.31 10.99 0.34
C GLU A 317 -23.61 10.25 0.05
N ASN A 318 -24.66 10.61 0.80
CA ASN A 318 -26.02 10.24 0.46
C ASN A 318 -27.00 11.25 1.06
N GLY A 319 -27.49 12.19 0.25
CA GLY A 319 -28.42 13.23 0.72
C GLY A 319 -29.77 12.70 1.22
N SER A 320 -30.16 11.48 0.85
CA SER A 320 -31.43 10.86 1.27
C SER A 320 -31.32 10.13 2.62
N LEU A 321 -30.17 9.51 2.88
CA LEU A 321 -29.89 8.78 4.13
C LEU A 321 -29.23 9.66 5.19
N SER A 322 -28.51 10.69 4.77
CA SER A 322 -27.83 11.59 5.69
C SER A 322 -28.84 12.35 6.54
N THR A 323 -28.60 12.34 7.85
CA THR A 323 -29.31 13.20 8.80
C THR A 323 -28.62 14.55 8.95
N ARG A 324 -27.56 14.82 8.18
CA ARG A 324 -26.65 15.96 8.34
C ARG A 324 -26.76 16.91 7.16
N PRO A 325 -26.55 18.23 7.36
CA PRO A 325 -26.65 19.19 6.25
C PRO A 325 -25.56 19.04 5.19
N SER A 326 -24.41 18.41 5.52
CA SER A 326 -23.36 18.09 4.54
C SER A 326 -23.75 17.01 3.53
N GLY A 327 -24.84 16.26 3.75
CA GLY A 327 -25.20 15.10 2.94
C GLY A 327 -24.32 13.87 3.17
N ARG A 328 -23.34 13.93 4.09
CA ARG A 328 -22.42 12.82 4.36
C ARG A 328 -23.03 11.74 5.26
N ILE A 329 -22.60 10.51 5.05
CA ILE A 329 -22.98 9.33 5.86
C ILE A 329 -21.74 8.68 6.47
N ASP A 330 -21.96 7.90 7.52
CA ASP A 330 -20.86 7.29 8.27
C ASP A 330 -20.25 6.10 7.53
N THR A 331 -18.92 5.99 7.60
CA THR A 331 -18.16 4.75 7.30
C THR A 331 -17.64 4.18 8.61
N SER A 332 -17.98 2.94 8.94
CA SER A 332 -17.60 2.34 10.23
C SER A 332 -16.39 1.42 10.11
N ASN A 333 -15.53 1.40 11.12
CA ASN A 333 -14.37 0.50 11.19
C ASN A 333 -13.45 0.59 9.95
N PHE A 334 -12.80 1.75 9.78
CA PHE A 334 -11.83 1.99 8.71
C PHE A 334 -10.39 1.76 9.19
N ALA A 335 -9.58 1.05 8.41
CA ALA A 335 -8.19 0.80 8.70
C ALA A 335 -7.29 1.21 7.51
N LEU A 336 -6.22 1.96 7.80
CA LEU A 336 -5.12 2.24 6.88
C LEU A 336 -3.80 1.87 7.57
N VAL A 337 -3.07 0.90 7.03
CA VAL A 337 -2.00 0.20 7.77
C VAL A 337 -0.76 0.03 6.91
N ASP A 338 0.43 0.31 7.46
CA ASP A 338 1.73 0.00 6.86
C ASP A 338 1.87 0.39 5.38
N SER A 339 1.23 1.50 5.00
CA SER A 339 1.10 1.94 3.61
C SER A 339 1.99 3.15 3.31
N LEU A 340 2.33 3.31 2.03
CA LEU A 340 3.09 4.44 1.50
C LEU A 340 2.18 5.38 0.70
N ILE A 341 2.03 6.63 1.15
CA ILE A 341 1.18 7.65 0.51
C ILE A 341 2.04 8.86 0.18
N THR A 342 2.37 9.04 -1.10
CA THR A 342 3.35 10.05 -1.52
C THR A 342 2.93 10.92 -2.68
N ASP A 343 3.40 12.17 -2.72
CA ASP A 343 3.33 13.01 -3.93
C ASP A 343 1.93 13.29 -4.50
N ASN A 344 0.88 13.19 -3.67
CA ASN A 344 -0.50 13.45 -4.07
C ASN A 344 -0.94 14.90 -3.82
N GLY A 345 -1.98 15.32 -4.56
CA GLY A 345 -2.74 16.53 -4.29
C GLY A 345 -2.32 17.77 -5.06
N SER A 346 -1.66 17.61 -6.21
CA SER A 346 -1.13 18.74 -7.00
C SER A 346 -2.18 19.72 -7.56
N GLU A 347 -3.46 19.36 -7.63
CA GLU A 347 -4.55 20.22 -8.08
C GLU A 347 -4.94 21.24 -6.99
N THR A 348 -5.17 22.48 -7.38
CA THR A 348 -5.65 23.54 -6.48
C THR A 348 -7.18 23.60 -6.41
N SER A 349 -7.71 23.84 -5.22
CA SER A 349 -9.13 24.08 -4.94
C SER A 349 -9.31 25.37 -4.13
N SER A 350 -10.49 25.99 -4.25
CA SER A 350 -10.85 27.19 -3.47
C SER A 350 -11.99 26.95 -2.47
N TRP A 351 -12.37 25.69 -2.27
CA TRP A 351 -13.62 25.31 -1.63
C TRP A 351 -13.73 25.74 -0.15
N VAL A 352 -12.64 25.66 0.63
CA VAL A 352 -12.62 26.02 2.08
C VAL A 352 -12.28 27.49 2.35
N GLY A 353 -12.73 28.40 1.48
CA GLY A 353 -12.64 29.85 1.73
C GLY A 353 -11.25 30.48 1.51
N GLY A 354 -10.36 29.76 0.83
CA GLY A 354 -9.04 30.19 0.36
C GLY A 354 -8.54 29.24 -0.73
N LEU A 355 -7.54 29.62 -1.53
CA LEU A 355 -6.92 28.72 -2.50
C LEU A 355 -5.94 27.79 -1.77
N TYR A 356 -5.97 26.50 -2.08
CA TYR A 356 -5.17 25.46 -1.43
C TYR A 356 -4.97 24.26 -2.37
N HIS A 357 -4.00 23.39 -2.10
CA HIS A 357 -3.84 22.10 -2.81
C HIS A 357 -4.47 20.95 -2.01
N HIS A 358 -4.83 19.84 -2.63
CA HIS A 358 -5.24 18.65 -1.89
C HIS A 358 -4.06 18.00 -1.09
N GLY A 359 -4.22 16.78 -0.59
CA GLY A 359 -3.21 16.12 0.27
C GLY A 359 -3.10 14.62 0.09
N GLY A 360 -2.51 13.94 1.08
CA GLY A 360 -2.38 12.48 1.09
C GLY A 360 -3.73 11.80 1.35
N VAL A 361 -4.29 12.03 2.54
CA VAL A 361 -5.48 11.32 3.02
C VAL A 361 -6.55 12.30 3.52
N LEU A 362 -7.80 12.10 3.10
CA LEU A 362 -8.99 12.77 3.63
C LEU A 362 -9.96 11.74 4.22
N LEU A 363 -10.30 11.91 5.50
CA LEU A 363 -11.27 11.10 6.24
C LEU A 363 -12.41 11.98 6.73
N GLN A 364 -13.64 11.68 6.33
CA GLN A 364 -14.83 12.40 6.78
C GLN A 364 -15.90 11.42 7.25
N HIS A 365 -16.47 11.66 8.44
CA HIS A 365 -17.51 10.83 9.04
C HIS A 365 -17.09 9.35 9.21
N ILE A 366 -15.87 9.13 9.70
CA ILE A 366 -15.39 7.80 10.09
C ILE A 366 -15.84 7.49 11.52
N GLN A 367 -16.36 6.29 11.75
CA GLN A 367 -16.80 5.81 13.06
C GLN A 367 -16.02 4.55 13.45
N GLY A 368 -14.99 4.71 14.27
CA GLY A 368 -14.13 3.59 14.67
C GLY A 368 -13.05 3.28 13.63
N GLY A 369 -11.91 2.80 14.11
CA GLY A 369 -10.81 2.30 13.28
C GLY A 369 -9.47 2.96 13.57
N PHE A 370 -8.50 2.76 12.69
CA PHE A 370 -7.12 3.21 12.91
C PHE A 370 -6.37 3.54 11.62
N VAL A 371 -5.43 4.46 11.75
CA VAL A 371 -4.41 4.79 10.75
C VAL A 371 -3.08 4.51 11.41
N ALA A 372 -2.41 3.42 11.05
CA ALA A 372 -1.26 2.91 11.80
C ALA A 372 -0.05 2.54 10.92
N GLY A 373 1.17 2.86 11.37
CA GLY A 373 2.41 2.40 10.72
C GLY A 373 2.70 2.99 9.33
N ASN A 374 1.91 3.96 8.87
CA ASN A 374 2.01 4.47 7.52
C ASN A 374 3.15 5.49 7.34
N VAL A 375 3.67 5.57 6.12
CA VAL A 375 4.53 6.66 5.66
C VAL A 375 3.72 7.57 4.74
N ILE A 376 3.46 8.79 5.20
CA ILE A 376 2.68 9.80 4.48
C ILE A 376 3.57 11.00 4.22
N GLN A 377 4.12 11.09 3.02
CA GLN A 377 5.24 11.98 2.74
C GLN A 377 5.12 12.75 1.43
N GLY A 378 5.58 13.99 1.41
CA GLY A 378 5.72 14.72 0.15
C GLY A 378 4.40 15.09 -0.51
N ASN A 379 3.26 15.03 0.18
CA ASN A 379 1.99 15.48 -0.40
C ASN A 379 1.91 17.03 -0.43
N TYR A 380 0.96 17.60 -1.17
CA TYR A 380 0.97 19.04 -1.45
C TYR A 380 0.57 19.94 -0.28
N THR A 381 -0.58 19.71 0.38
CA THR A 381 -1.02 20.51 1.54
C THR A 381 -1.21 19.69 2.81
N TRP A 382 -2.00 18.61 2.79
CA TRP A 382 -2.24 17.81 3.98
C TRP A 382 -1.48 16.49 3.92
N GLY A 383 -0.94 16.06 5.05
CA GLY A 383 -0.65 14.64 5.27
C GLY A 383 -1.96 13.88 5.43
N VAL A 384 -2.66 14.15 6.55
CA VAL A 384 -3.96 13.58 6.85
C VAL A 384 -4.94 14.66 7.30
N ASP A 385 -6.10 14.68 6.69
CA ASP A 385 -7.17 15.64 6.92
C ASP A 385 -8.42 14.90 7.43
N VAL A 386 -8.89 15.23 8.63
CA VAL A 386 -9.94 14.48 9.33
C VAL A 386 -11.07 15.39 9.77
N TYR A 387 -12.29 15.09 9.32
CA TYR A 387 -13.50 15.84 9.67
C TYR A 387 -14.54 14.96 10.34
N ASN A 388 -15.07 15.46 11.46
CA ASN A 388 -16.22 14.91 12.19
C ASN A 388 -16.20 13.38 12.33
N SER A 389 -15.00 12.83 12.50
CA SER A 389 -14.76 11.40 12.63
C SER A 389 -14.56 11.09 14.10
N SER A 390 -15.09 9.97 14.57
CA SER A 390 -15.04 9.61 15.99
C SER A 390 -14.46 8.22 16.18
N ASN A 391 -13.80 8.03 17.33
CA ASN A 391 -13.15 6.78 17.72
C ASN A 391 -12.09 6.32 16.71
N VAL A 392 -11.32 7.25 16.14
CA VAL A 392 -10.22 6.92 15.22
C VAL A 392 -8.87 7.06 15.93
N ALA A 393 -8.01 6.05 15.82
CA ALA A 393 -6.66 6.06 16.38
C ALA A 393 -5.59 6.25 15.28
N PHE A 394 -4.77 7.29 15.39
CA PHE A 394 -3.62 7.56 14.54
C PHE A 394 -2.36 7.15 15.29
N VAL A 395 -1.71 6.07 14.88
CA VAL A 395 -0.67 5.40 15.67
C VAL A 395 0.60 5.15 14.88
N SER A 396 1.75 5.54 15.42
CA SER A 396 3.06 5.15 14.86
C SER A 396 3.25 5.49 13.37
N ASN A 397 2.59 6.54 12.87
CA ASN A 397 2.76 6.99 11.50
C ASN A 397 3.95 7.94 11.38
N MET A 398 4.63 7.88 10.23
CA MET A 398 5.57 8.91 9.78
C MET A 398 4.85 9.83 8.79
N ILE A 399 4.40 10.99 9.28
CA ILE A 399 3.76 12.03 8.47
C ILE A 399 4.78 13.14 8.29
N VAL A 400 5.40 13.25 7.11
CA VAL A 400 6.55 14.14 6.93
C VAL A 400 6.57 14.90 5.61
N ALA A 401 6.98 16.18 5.65
CA ALA A 401 7.20 17.01 4.47
C ALA A 401 6.00 17.08 3.49
N ASN A 402 4.76 17.09 4.00
CA ASN A 402 3.56 17.26 3.17
C ASN A 402 3.29 18.74 2.87
N ASN A 403 4.27 19.43 2.26
CA ASN A 403 4.27 20.88 2.09
C ASN A 403 4.69 21.34 0.68
N ARG A 404 4.65 20.47 -0.32
CA ARG A 404 5.08 20.81 -1.69
C ARG A 404 4.31 21.99 -2.28
N GLY A 405 3.04 22.16 -1.88
CA GLY A 405 2.15 23.22 -2.35
C GLY A 405 2.35 24.58 -1.68
N ASP A 406 3.13 24.68 -0.60
CA ASP A 406 3.25 25.93 0.19
C ASP A 406 3.88 27.09 -0.59
N ALA A 407 4.71 26.78 -1.59
CA ALA A 407 5.37 27.76 -2.43
C ALA A 407 4.53 28.16 -3.66
N THR A 408 3.40 27.50 -3.92
CA THR A 408 2.55 27.77 -5.07
C THR A 408 1.95 29.18 -4.97
N PRO A 409 2.05 30.02 -6.01
CA PRO A 409 1.44 31.34 -6.02
C PRO A 409 -0.06 31.29 -5.69
N ASP A 410 -0.54 32.29 -4.97
CA ASP A 410 -1.94 32.47 -4.56
C ASP A 410 -2.51 31.41 -3.62
N VAL A 411 -1.81 30.31 -3.32
CA VAL A 411 -2.18 29.40 -2.23
C VAL A 411 -2.14 30.16 -0.91
N THR A 412 -3.29 30.15 -0.22
CA THR A 412 -3.55 30.96 0.97
C THR A 412 -3.69 30.13 2.24
N ILE A 413 -3.97 28.84 2.09
CA ILE A 413 -4.02 27.88 3.20
C ILE A 413 -2.68 27.16 3.21
N GLN A 414 -2.08 27.07 4.38
CA GLN A 414 -0.76 26.48 4.56
C GLN A 414 -0.88 24.99 4.85
N SER A 415 0.18 24.25 4.56
CA SER A 415 0.25 22.81 4.81
C SER A 415 0.08 22.40 6.28
N ALA A 416 -0.54 21.25 6.50
CA ALA A 416 -0.72 20.61 7.79
C ALA A 416 -0.29 19.14 7.75
N GLY A 417 0.37 18.66 8.80
CA GLY A 417 0.71 17.25 8.94
C GLY A 417 -0.54 16.41 9.21
N LEU A 418 -1.17 16.65 10.36
CA LEU A 418 -2.40 15.96 10.77
C LEU A 418 -3.42 16.98 11.28
N GLU A 419 -4.55 17.07 10.60
CA GLU A 419 -5.71 17.85 11.03
C GLU A 419 -6.78 16.94 11.62
N ILE A 420 -7.25 17.27 12.83
CA ILE A 420 -8.43 16.67 13.46
C ILE A 420 -9.46 17.77 13.74
N ASN A 421 -10.47 17.86 12.90
CA ASN A 421 -11.55 18.84 13.02
C ASN A 421 -12.86 18.17 13.48
N GLY A 422 -13.19 18.36 14.76
CA GLY A 422 -14.40 17.80 15.36
C GLY A 422 -14.31 16.33 15.73
N GLY A 423 -15.49 15.72 15.97
CA GLY A 423 -15.62 14.33 16.39
C GLY A 423 -15.26 14.07 17.87
N GLN A 424 -15.41 12.81 18.29
CA GLN A 424 -15.18 12.38 19.66
C GLN A 424 -14.18 11.24 19.72
N SER A 425 -13.48 11.12 20.85
CA SER A 425 -12.78 9.90 21.22
C SER A 425 -11.62 9.53 20.29
N ASN A 426 -11.04 10.53 19.61
CA ASN A 426 -9.93 10.33 18.71
C ASN A 426 -8.60 10.26 19.47
N GLN A 427 -7.64 9.52 18.93
CA GLN A 427 -6.34 9.30 19.57
C GLN A 427 -5.21 9.54 18.57
N VAL A 428 -4.18 10.27 18.97
CA VAL A 428 -2.96 10.54 18.19
C VAL A 428 -1.77 10.13 19.05
N ILE A 429 -1.18 8.98 18.74
CA ILE A 429 -0.23 8.29 19.61
C ILE A 429 1.04 7.89 18.84
N GLY A 430 2.23 8.25 19.31
CA GLY A 430 3.46 7.68 18.76
C GLY A 430 3.84 8.12 17.35
N ASN A 431 3.25 9.19 16.82
CA ASN A 431 3.50 9.61 15.45
C ASN A 431 4.73 10.52 15.36
N VAL A 432 5.41 10.49 14.21
CA VAL A 432 6.40 11.48 13.80
C VAL A 432 5.73 12.42 12.81
N ILE A 433 5.59 13.70 13.17
CA ILE A 433 4.87 14.70 12.40
C ILE A 433 5.78 15.90 12.16
N ALA A 434 6.44 15.95 11.00
CA ALA A 434 7.53 16.89 10.78
C ALA A 434 7.62 17.51 9.37
N GLY A 435 8.15 18.72 9.28
CA GLY A 435 8.45 19.35 7.99
C GLY A 435 7.27 19.99 7.26
N HIS A 436 6.19 20.34 7.97
CA HIS A 436 5.02 21.04 7.41
C HIS A 436 5.07 22.53 7.74
N ASN A 437 4.07 23.30 7.35
CA ASN A 437 3.85 24.60 7.97
C ASN A 437 3.23 24.46 9.38
N ALA A 438 2.19 23.65 9.53
CA ALA A 438 1.59 23.26 10.80
C ALA A 438 1.75 21.75 11.06
N GLY A 439 2.16 21.35 12.26
CA GLY A 439 2.30 19.94 12.63
C GLY A 439 0.93 19.26 12.86
N VAL A 440 0.51 19.20 14.12
CA VAL A 440 -0.84 18.75 14.49
C VAL A 440 -1.77 19.95 14.69
N PHE A 441 -2.90 19.92 14.00
CA PHE A 441 -3.93 20.94 14.05
C PHE A 441 -5.23 20.32 14.56
N SER A 442 -5.64 20.65 15.79
CA SER A 442 -6.94 20.21 16.32
C SER A 442 -7.89 21.39 16.44
N SER A 443 -9.04 21.25 15.78
CA SER A 443 -9.99 22.35 15.61
C SER A 443 -11.43 21.89 15.85
N TRP A 444 -12.29 22.88 16.13
CA TRP A 444 -13.73 22.71 16.16
C TRP A 444 -14.35 23.79 15.27
N ILE A 445 -14.16 23.63 13.96
CA ILE A 445 -14.60 24.58 12.95
C ILE A 445 -15.63 23.88 12.07
N PRO A 446 -16.91 24.29 12.12
CA PRO A 446 -17.89 23.86 11.14
C PRO A 446 -17.46 24.37 9.76
N ASP A 447 -16.79 23.50 9.01
CA ASP A 447 -16.49 23.67 7.59
C ASP A 447 -17.09 22.46 6.87
N THR A 448 -17.41 22.59 5.58
CA THR A 448 -18.07 21.57 4.74
C THR A 448 -19.58 21.39 4.94
N GLY A 449 -20.22 22.26 5.73
CA GLY A 449 -21.68 22.34 5.83
C GLY A 449 -22.29 21.57 7.00
N ASP A 450 -21.51 20.80 7.76
CA ASP A 450 -21.98 20.18 9.00
C ASP A 450 -22.17 21.20 10.13
N ASP A 451 -23.25 21.03 10.89
CA ASP A 451 -23.47 21.79 12.13
C ASP A 451 -23.08 20.93 13.34
N PHE A 452 -21.82 21.06 13.75
CA PHE A 452 -21.27 20.34 14.90
C PHE A 452 -22.09 20.58 16.18
N SER A 453 -22.83 21.71 16.30
CA SER A 453 -23.58 22.02 17.52
C SER A 453 -24.80 21.12 17.76
N THR A 454 -25.24 20.40 16.73
CA THR A 454 -26.40 19.49 16.79
C THR A 454 -26.02 18.03 16.99
N GLU A 455 -24.80 17.64 16.60
CA GLU A 455 -24.34 16.26 16.62
C GLU A 455 -23.59 15.92 17.92
N TYR A 456 -22.65 16.79 18.32
CA TYR A 456 -21.88 16.63 19.54
C TYR A 456 -21.71 17.98 20.25
N ALA A 457 -22.04 18.05 21.54
CA ALA A 457 -21.91 19.30 22.28
C ALA A 457 -20.44 19.73 22.52
N VAL A 458 -19.53 18.75 22.56
CA VAL A 458 -18.08 18.85 22.83
C VAL A 458 -17.39 17.67 22.13
N GLY A 459 -16.27 17.91 21.45
CA GLY A 459 -15.40 16.88 20.88
C GLY A 459 -14.43 16.30 21.89
N SER A 460 -13.72 15.23 21.55
CA SER A 460 -12.62 14.76 22.42
C SER A 460 -11.44 14.15 21.68
N ILE A 461 -10.24 14.43 22.18
CA ILE A 461 -8.98 13.96 21.59
C ILE A 461 -7.91 13.65 22.64
N VAL A 462 -7.15 12.57 22.43
CA VAL A 462 -5.93 12.24 23.19
C VAL A 462 -4.73 12.38 22.28
N ILE A 463 -3.72 13.17 22.68
CA ILE A 463 -2.49 13.38 21.93
C ILE A 463 -1.31 13.06 22.85
N ARG A 464 -0.63 11.94 22.60
CA ARG A 464 0.48 11.51 23.46
C ARG A 464 1.62 10.84 22.72
N ASN A 465 2.82 10.93 23.28
CA ASN A 465 3.99 10.21 22.78
C ASN A 465 4.37 10.57 21.34
N ASN A 466 3.94 11.71 20.81
CA ASN A 466 4.25 12.11 19.43
C ASN A 466 5.53 12.96 19.38
N ILE A 467 6.19 12.94 18.22
CA ILE A 467 7.28 13.83 17.87
C ILE A 467 6.77 14.84 16.86
N MET A 468 6.66 16.09 17.28
CA MET A 468 6.26 17.21 16.43
C MET A 468 7.44 18.17 16.33
N ALA A 469 8.00 18.29 15.13
CA ALA A 469 9.23 19.03 14.93
C ALA A 469 9.40 19.51 13.49
N ALA A 470 10.30 20.47 13.29
CA ALA A 470 10.63 21.05 11.99
C ALA A 470 9.44 21.64 11.24
N ASN A 471 8.32 21.95 11.92
CA ASN A 471 7.19 22.63 11.30
C ASN A 471 7.43 24.15 11.31
N ALA A 472 7.15 24.82 10.18
CA ALA A 472 7.62 26.17 9.91
C ALA A 472 6.94 27.24 10.78
N GLU A 473 5.65 27.07 11.08
CA GLU A 473 4.87 28.03 11.86
C GLU A 473 4.62 27.55 13.29
N THR A 474 4.12 26.32 13.44
CA THR A 474 3.81 25.74 14.75
C THR A 474 3.76 24.21 14.65
N ASP A 475 4.29 23.53 15.65
CA ASP A 475 4.22 22.07 15.75
C ASP A 475 2.85 21.60 16.24
N PHE A 476 2.16 22.44 17.01
CA PHE A 476 0.87 22.12 17.59
C PHE A 476 -0.02 23.36 17.66
N GLU A 477 -1.29 23.20 17.28
CA GLU A 477 -2.31 24.25 17.38
C GLU A 477 -3.67 23.70 17.85
N LEU A 478 -4.35 24.51 18.66
CA LEU A 478 -5.72 24.28 19.13
C LEU A 478 -6.62 25.46 18.77
N ILE A 479 -7.73 25.18 18.10
CA ILE A 479 -8.72 26.20 17.73
C ILE A 479 -10.09 25.88 18.35
N VAL A 480 -10.68 26.87 19.01
CA VAL A 480 -11.91 26.76 19.83
C VAL A 480 -11.78 25.66 20.90
N PRO A 481 -10.72 25.68 21.74
CA PRO A 481 -10.47 24.61 22.70
C PRO A 481 -11.60 24.45 23.74
N GLU A 482 -12.39 25.46 24.03
CA GLU A 482 -13.54 25.32 24.94
C GLU A 482 -14.60 24.30 24.46
N ARG A 483 -14.52 23.83 23.21
CA ARG A 483 -15.40 22.81 22.62
C ARG A 483 -14.76 21.44 22.45
N ILE A 484 -13.53 21.25 22.91
CA ILE A 484 -12.79 19.98 22.78
C ILE A 484 -12.30 19.56 24.17
N ASP A 485 -12.73 18.41 24.65
CA ASP A 485 -12.08 17.74 25.79
C ASP A 485 -10.79 17.08 25.32
N ARG A 486 -9.72 17.19 26.10
CA ARG A 486 -8.39 16.86 25.58
C ARG A 486 -7.42 16.37 26.63
N THR A 487 -6.60 15.42 26.24
CA THR A 487 -5.39 15.02 26.98
C THR A 487 -4.18 15.23 26.08
N ILE A 488 -3.20 16.00 26.54
CA ILE A 488 -1.97 16.28 25.77
C ILE A 488 -0.76 16.11 26.67
N GLU A 489 -0.05 15.01 26.48
CA GLU A 489 1.04 14.62 27.38
C GLU A 489 2.12 13.79 26.70
N ASN A 490 3.31 13.81 27.27
CA ASN A 490 4.48 13.07 26.83
C ASN A 490 4.83 13.27 25.34
N ASN A 491 4.51 14.42 24.74
CA ASN A 491 4.91 14.73 23.37
C ASN A 491 6.24 15.49 23.34
N LEU A 492 7.05 15.29 22.30
CA LEU A 492 8.11 16.22 21.91
C LEU A 492 7.51 17.29 21.00
N ILE A 493 7.65 18.54 21.41
CA ILE A 493 7.16 19.69 20.62
C ILE A 493 8.31 20.69 20.51
N GLN A 494 8.87 20.83 19.31
CA GLN A 494 10.08 21.60 19.06
C GLN A 494 9.85 23.12 19.04
N SER A 495 8.74 23.56 18.45
CA SER A 495 8.46 24.91 18.04
C SER A 495 6.99 25.24 18.25
N MET A 496 6.72 26.09 19.25
CA MET A 496 5.43 26.73 19.43
C MET A 496 5.62 28.21 19.80
N PRO A 497 4.75 29.11 19.31
CA PRO A 497 4.77 30.49 19.75
C PRO A 497 4.50 30.63 21.27
N ALA A 498 5.31 31.44 21.97
CA ALA A 498 5.20 31.59 23.43
C ALA A 498 3.80 32.03 23.93
N TRP A 499 3.08 32.81 23.14
CA TRP A 499 1.71 33.21 23.48
C TRP A 499 0.71 32.04 23.38
N LEU A 500 0.95 31.11 22.47
CA LEU A 500 0.11 29.93 22.26
C LEU A 500 0.37 28.91 23.38
N ILE A 501 1.64 28.68 23.72
CA ILE A 501 2.01 27.87 24.91
C ILE A 501 1.29 28.41 26.15
N GLN A 502 1.36 29.73 26.37
CA GLN A 502 0.73 30.34 27.53
C GLN A 502 -0.81 30.23 27.49
N TYR A 503 -1.42 30.45 26.34
CA TYR A 503 -2.86 30.27 26.17
C TYR A 503 -3.30 28.83 26.47
N ILE A 504 -2.56 27.84 25.96
CA ILE A 504 -2.87 26.44 26.21
C ILE A 504 -2.69 26.10 27.69
N GLU A 505 -1.57 26.50 28.31
CA GLU A 505 -1.30 26.26 29.73
C GLU A 505 -2.35 26.89 30.67
N ASP A 506 -2.76 28.13 30.38
CA ASP A 506 -3.64 28.89 31.27
C ASP A 506 -5.12 28.51 31.08
N ASP A 507 -5.57 28.30 29.83
CA ASP A 507 -7.00 28.25 29.49
C ASP A 507 -7.46 26.87 28.96
N ALA A 508 -6.57 26.02 28.44
CA ALA A 508 -6.96 24.81 27.72
C ALA A 508 -6.54 23.50 28.41
N VAL A 509 -5.27 23.39 28.84
CA VAL A 509 -4.63 22.20 29.40
C VAL A 509 -3.66 22.62 30.53
N PRO A 510 -4.15 22.78 31.77
CA PRO A 510 -3.28 23.08 32.91
C PRO A 510 -2.20 22.00 33.09
N GLY A 511 -0.94 22.40 33.18
CA GLY A 511 0.21 21.49 33.23
C GLY A 511 0.79 21.10 31.87
N PHE A 512 0.31 21.67 30.75
CA PHE A 512 0.78 21.39 29.39
C PHE A 512 2.32 21.40 29.27
N THR A 513 2.96 22.45 29.78
CA THR A 513 4.43 22.62 29.75
C THR A 513 5.17 21.64 30.67
N GLN A 514 4.53 21.13 31.71
CA GLN A 514 5.10 20.13 32.61
C GLN A 514 4.96 18.72 32.04
N ASN A 515 3.88 18.47 31.31
CA ASN A 515 3.54 17.16 30.79
C ASN A 515 4.15 16.89 29.42
N ASN A 516 4.74 17.87 28.74
CA ASN A 516 5.32 17.72 27.40
C ASN A 516 6.76 18.24 27.34
N TYR A 517 7.55 17.67 26.43
CA TYR A 517 8.93 18.07 26.17
C TYR A 517 8.98 19.22 25.16
N LEU A 518 9.11 20.44 25.66
CA LEU A 518 9.31 21.63 24.84
C LEU A 518 10.80 21.89 24.59
N SER A 519 11.40 21.12 23.67
CA SER A 519 12.86 21.12 23.42
C SER A 519 13.19 21.00 21.93
N VAL A 520 14.38 21.48 21.55
CA VAL A 520 14.78 21.72 20.16
C VAL A 520 15.21 20.47 19.37
N ASP A 521 15.25 19.28 19.96
CA ASP A 521 16.09 18.24 19.37
C ASP A 521 15.50 16.82 19.44
N PRO A 522 14.86 16.35 18.36
CA PRO A 522 14.76 14.92 18.05
C PRO A 522 16.00 14.38 17.29
N LEU A 523 17.08 15.15 17.11
CA LEU A 523 18.32 14.76 16.40
C LEU A 523 18.05 14.08 15.05
N PHE A 524 17.27 14.70 14.16
CA PHE A 524 17.08 14.15 12.81
C PHE A 524 18.38 14.12 12.00
N VAL A 525 18.54 13.15 11.09
CA VAL A 525 19.74 12.95 10.25
C VAL A 525 19.97 14.15 9.34
N ASP A 526 19.00 14.54 8.51
CA ASP A 526 19.11 15.73 7.64
C ASP A 526 17.73 16.23 7.19
N VAL A 527 17.09 17.05 8.03
CA VAL A 527 15.79 17.67 7.74
C VAL A 527 15.80 18.50 6.45
N ALA A 528 16.92 19.16 6.13
CA ALA A 528 17.00 20.01 4.94
C ALA A 528 16.99 19.19 3.65
N ALA A 529 17.43 17.93 3.73
CA ALA A 529 17.34 16.95 2.65
C ALA A 529 16.06 16.09 2.72
N GLY A 530 15.12 16.38 3.63
CA GLY A 530 13.91 15.57 3.84
C GLY A 530 14.17 14.25 4.57
N ASN A 531 15.35 14.07 5.18
CA ASN A 531 15.68 12.88 5.95
C ASN A 531 15.33 13.07 7.43
N PHE A 532 14.18 12.52 7.82
CA PHE A 532 13.63 12.57 9.18
C PHE A 532 13.97 11.33 10.02
N ALA A 533 14.96 10.52 9.63
CA ALA A 533 15.49 9.46 10.49
C ALA A 533 16.15 10.06 11.74
N PHE A 534 16.11 9.37 12.87
CA PHE A 534 16.74 9.83 14.11
C PHE A 534 18.23 9.42 14.17
N GLN A 535 19.09 10.31 14.68
CA GLN A 535 20.47 10.01 15.01
C GLN A 535 20.58 9.40 16.42
N ASP A 536 21.67 8.66 16.66
CA ASP A 536 22.01 8.11 17.97
C ASP A 536 21.96 9.17 19.09
N GLY A 537 21.27 8.84 20.18
CA GLY A 537 21.12 9.71 21.35
C GLY A 537 19.95 10.69 21.27
N SER A 538 19.08 10.57 20.27
CA SER A 538 17.82 11.30 20.23
C SER A 538 16.93 10.96 21.44
N PRO A 539 16.33 11.97 22.12
CA PRO A 539 15.31 11.73 23.14
C PRO A 539 13.98 11.24 22.53
N ALA A 540 13.83 11.28 21.20
CA ALA A 540 12.64 10.80 20.51
C ALA A 540 12.40 9.30 20.77
N ASN A 541 13.45 8.51 20.91
CA ASN A 541 13.34 7.07 21.18
C ASN A 541 12.63 6.79 22.52
N GLU A 542 12.93 7.56 23.58
CA GLU A 542 12.26 7.40 24.88
C GLU A 542 10.80 7.84 24.86
N ILE A 543 10.48 8.83 24.03
CA ILE A 543 9.11 9.36 23.88
C ILE A 543 8.25 8.38 23.09
N LEU A 544 8.77 7.84 21.99
CA LEU A 544 8.10 6.85 21.16
C LEU A 544 8.00 5.48 21.83
N ALA A 545 8.94 5.11 22.70
CA ALA A 545 8.86 3.87 23.48
C ALA A 545 7.62 3.80 24.39
N GLY A 546 7.02 4.94 24.76
CA GLY A 546 5.76 4.97 25.52
C GLY A 546 4.50 4.82 24.67
N ALA A 547 4.62 4.75 23.35
CA ALA A 547 3.51 4.75 22.40
C ALA A 547 2.97 3.34 22.13
N THR A 548 2.30 2.74 23.11
CA THR A 548 1.45 1.56 22.85
C THR A 548 0.00 1.99 22.65
N LEU A 549 -0.67 1.37 21.68
CA LEU A 549 -2.13 1.22 21.74
C LEU A 549 -2.43 0.53 23.06
N ALA A 550 -3.35 1.06 23.86
CA ALA A 550 -4.03 0.16 24.78
C ALA A 550 -4.77 -0.82 23.87
N ASP A 551 -4.42 -2.11 23.93
CA ASP A 551 -5.30 -3.18 23.45
C ASP A 551 -6.51 -3.22 24.39
N PRO A 552 -7.73 -3.08 23.87
CA PRO A 552 -8.87 -3.11 24.75
C PRO A 552 -9.89 -4.18 24.34
N GLY A 553 -9.42 -5.19 23.60
CA GLY A 553 -10.13 -6.43 23.28
C GLY A 553 -9.85 -7.63 24.19
N SER A 554 -9.01 -7.53 25.23
CA SER A 554 -8.70 -8.66 26.14
C SER A 554 -9.82 -9.03 27.15
N GLY A 555 -11.08 -8.94 26.71
CA GLY A 555 -12.22 -9.58 27.38
C GLY A 555 -12.30 -11.09 27.19
N ASN A 556 -11.43 -11.67 26.36
CA ASN A 556 -11.05 -13.07 26.42
C ASN A 556 -9.54 -13.11 26.63
N THR A 557 -9.09 -13.84 27.64
CA THR A 557 -7.69 -13.96 28.00
C THR A 557 -6.92 -14.67 26.89
N ASP A 558 -6.32 -13.90 25.99
CA ASP A 558 -5.17 -14.32 25.19
C ASP A 558 -3.93 -13.68 25.81
N PRO A 559 -3.03 -14.46 26.45
CA PRO A 559 -1.85 -13.94 27.09
C PRO A 559 -0.74 -13.78 26.04
N GLY A 560 -0.51 -12.55 25.56
CA GLY A 560 0.79 -12.19 24.98
C GLY A 560 0.73 -11.37 23.70
N SER A 561 0.64 -10.05 23.83
CA SER A 561 1.54 -9.18 23.07
C SER A 561 1.79 -7.92 23.90
N ASN A 562 3.01 -7.80 24.39
CA ASN A 562 3.43 -6.63 25.13
C ASN A 562 4.93 -6.44 24.92
N THR A 563 5.31 -5.37 24.22
CA THR A 563 6.68 -4.90 24.18
C THR A 563 6.87 -3.66 25.07
N ASP A 564 6.21 -3.67 26.25
CA ASP A 564 6.81 -3.50 27.58
C ASP A 564 5.75 -3.91 28.63
N ASP A 565 5.41 -5.22 28.70
CA ASP A 565 5.09 -5.81 30.00
C ASP A 565 6.42 -6.26 30.55
N SER A 566 7.11 -5.36 31.20
CA SER A 566 7.99 -5.80 32.27
C SER A 566 7.18 -6.26 33.51
N SER A 567 5.87 -6.56 33.37
CA SER A 567 5.21 -7.44 34.33
C SER A 567 5.41 -8.91 33.92
N PRO A 568 6.03 -9.72 34.79
CA PRO A 568 6.15 -11.16 34.65
C PRO A 568 4.88 -11.86 34.15
N GLN A 569 4.94 -12.47 32.95
CA GLN A 569 3.88 -13.34 32.45
C GLN A 569 3.95 -14.71 33.12
N THR A 570 2.80 -15.36 33.33
CA THR A 570 2.74 -16.74 33.81
C THR A 570 1.95 -17.58 32.82
N ILE A 571 2.62 -18.57 32.22
CA ILE A 571 2.00 -19.55 31.31
C ILE A 571 1.83 -20.89 32.02
N ARG A 572 0.62 -21.46 31.92
CA ARG A 572 0.27 -22.81 32.41
C ARG A 572 -0.12 -23.69 31.23
N GLN A 573 0.75 -24.62 30.86
CA GLN A 573 0.59 -25.39 29.64
C GLN A 573 0.58 -26.90 29.89
N LEU A 574 -0.32 -27.61 29.22
CA LEU A 574 -0.26 -29.07 29.12
C LEU A 574 0.29 -29.46 27.75
N ILE A 575 1.27 -30.36 27.68
CA ILE A 575 1.80 -30.84 26.40
C ILE A 575 1.50 -32.33 26.22
N LEU A 576 0.80 -32.65 25.14
CA LEU A 576 0.51 -33.99 24.67
C LEU A 576 1.29 -34.21 23.37
N GLY A 577 2.50 -34.76 23.50
CA GLY A 577 3.50 -34.66 22.43
C GLY A 577 4.36 -35.91 22.18
N HIS A 578 5.15 -35.84 21.12
CA HIS A 578 6.13 -36.86 20.68
C HIS A 578 7.60 -36.36 20.69
N SER A 579 8.54 -37.21 20.26
CA SER A 579 9.98 -37.05 20.52
C SER A 579 10.60 -35.77 19.94
N LEU A 580 9.99 -35.13 18.94
CA LEU A 580 10.46 -33.83 18.43
C LEU A 580 10.24 -32.66 19.41
N ILE A 581 9.42 -32.84 20.45
CA ILE A 581 9.27 -31.86 21.54
C ILE A 581 10.16 -32.22 22.73
N ASN A 582 10.29 -33.51 23.06
CA ASN A 582 10.95 -33.96 24.31
C ASN A 582 11.80 -35.24 24.15
N HIS A 583 12.92 -35.20 23.45
CA HIS A 583 13.63 -36.43 23.11
C HIS A 583 14.37 -37.08 24.29
N PHE A 584 14.13 -38.40 24.43
CA PHE A 584 14.86 -39.27 25.35
C PHE A 584 16.15 -39.79 24.76
N VAL A 585 17.26 -39.51 25.44
CA VAL A 585 18.53 -40.18 25.17
C VAL A 585 18.74 -41.30 26.20
N ASP A 586 19.36 -42.40 25.79
CA ASP A 586 19.62 -43.57 26.65
C ASP A 586 20.33 -43.17 27.96
N GLY A 587 19.62 -43.29 29.09
CA GLY A 587 20.13 -42.95 30.43
C GLY A 587 19.43 -41.77 31.10
N ASP A 588 18.56 -41.06 30.38
CA ASP A 588 17.75 -39.97 30.93
C ASP A 588 16.64 -40.48 31.86
N ASP A 589 16.29 -39.65 32.83
CA ASP A 589 15.13 -39.86 33.69
C ASP A 589 13.92 -39.09 33.11
N PRO A 590 12.84 -39.78 32.71
CA PRO A 590 11.58 -39.16 32.26
C PRO A 590 11.03 -38.04 33.13
N GLN A 591 11.35 -38.06 34.42
CA GLN A 591 10.90 -37.07 35.38
C GLN A 591 11.92 -35.95 35.60
N ASN A 592 13.02 -35.94 34.83
CA ASN A 592 14.12 -35.00 34.99
C ASN A 592 14.90 -34.83 33.65
N MET A 593 14.19 -34.44 32.60
CA MET A 593 14.67 -34.19 31.24
C MET A 593 15.48 -32.89 31.13
N GLY A 594 16.48 -32.84 30.24
CA GLY A 594 17.41 -31.70 30.08
C GLY A 594 17.34 -31.03 28.71
N GLY A 595 18.50 -30.69 28.14
CA GLY A 595 18.62 -29.86 26.93
C GLY A 595 18.00 -30.40 25.63
N THR A 596 17.53 -31.65 25.59
CA THR A 596 16.78 -32.21 24.45
C THR A 596 15.26 -32.11 24.63
N ALA A 597 14.80 -31.20 25.49
CA ALA A 597 13.39 -30.92 25.72
C ALA A 597 13.08 -29.44 25.45
N VAL A 598 12.15 -29.16 24.53
CA VAL A 598 11.65 -27.79 24.28
C VAL A 598 11.14 -27.11 25.57
N PRO A 599 10.33 -27.77 26.43
CA PRO A 599 9.82 -27.12 27.65
C PRO A 599 10.91 -26.75 28.66
N TYR A 600 12.03 -27.49 28.67
CA TYR A 600 13.18 -27.15 29.50
C TYR A 600 13.75 -25.78 29.09
N TRP A 601 13.91 -25.53 27.80
CA TRP A 601 14.44 -24.27 27.28
C TRP A 601 13.47 -23.10 27.41
N ILE A 602 12.17 -23.31 27.15
CA ILE A 602 11.14 -22.30 27.39
C ILE A 602 11.20 -21.82 28.85
N HIS A 603 11.36 -22.74 29.80
CA HIS A 603 11.54 -22.38 31.21
C HIS A 603 12.81 -21.57 31.47
N GLN A 604 13.93 -21.88 30.80
CA GLN A 604 15.17 -21.10 30.94
C GLN A 604 15.00 -19.67 30.39
N PHE A 605 14.34 -19.52 29.22
CA PHE A 605 14.06 -18.21 28.62
C PHE A 605 13.11 -17.40 29.49
N ALA A 606 12.02 -18.02 29.93
CA ALA A 606 11.04 -17.38 30.80
C ALA A 606 11.69 -16.91 32.10
N SER A 607 12.46 -17.77 32.77
CA SER A 607 13.15 -17.42 34.01
C SER A 607 14.19 -16.30 33.85
N ALA A 608 14.80 -16.16 32.66
CA ALA A 608 15.73 -15.08 32.36
C ALA A 608 15.01 -13.75 32.11
N GLY A 609 13.79 -13.79 31.56
CA GLY A 609 12.94 -12.63 31.30
C GLY A 609 11.97 -12.28 32.44
N ASP A 610 12.22 -12.76 33.66
CA ASP A 610 11.33 -12.66 34.83
C ASP A 610 9.92 -13.26 34.62
N ASN A 611 9.68 -14.02 33.56
CA ASN A 611 8.44 -14.77 33.30
C ASN A 611 8.41 -16.11 34.06
N THR A 612 7.21 -16.68 34.18
CA THR A 612 6.97 -17.99 34.80
C THR A 612 6.36 -18.94 33.78
N TYR A 613 7.01 -20.08 33.56
CA TYR A 613 6.49 -21.16 32.72
C TYR A 613 6.25 -22.41 33.56
N LEU A 614 4.98 -22.81 33.66
CA LEU A 614 4.49 -23.97 34.39
C LEU A 614 3.95 -24.98 33.39
N VAL A 615 4.47 -26.21 33.42
CA VAL A 615 4.22 -27.18 32.36
C VAL A 615 4.11 -28.59 32.90
N ASP A 616 3.07 -29.28 32.46
CA ASP A 616 2.93 -30.73 32.59
C ASP A 616 2.96 -31.36 31.19
N GLY A 617 3.47 -32.57 31.10
CA GLY A 617 3.63 -33.23 29.81
C GLY A 617 3.42 -34.73 29.84
N GLN A 618 2.96 -35.27 28.71
CA GLN A 618 2.70 -36.68 28.51
C GLN A 618 3.08 -37.14 27.10
N TRP A 619 3.64 -38.35 27.02
CA TRP A 619 3.73 -39.09 25.76
C TRP A 619 2.33 -39.53 25.35
N TYR A 620 1.76 -38.81 24.37
CA TYR A 620 0.34 -38.92 24.10
C TYR A 620 0.00 -38.54 22.67
N SER A 621 -1.08 -39.13 22.14
CA SER A 621 -1.60 -38.85 20.80
C SER A 621 -3.13 -38.93 20.80
N ALA A 622 -3.76 -38.36 19.77
CA ALA A 622 -5.20 -38.51 19.54
C ALA A 622 -5.63 -39.99 19.44
N GLU A 623 -4.85 -40.82 18.76
CA GLU A 623 -5.05 -42.28 18.71
C GLU A 623 -5.03 -42.92 20.12
N SER A 624 -4.07 -42.52 20.95
CA SER A 624 -3.94 -43.03 22.32
C SER A 624 -5.18 -42.72 23.16
N PHE A 625 -5.74 -41.51 23.03
CA PHE A 625 -7.01 -41.12 23.65
C PHE A 625 -8.17 -41.99 23.15
N ASN A 626 -8.29 -42.13 21.82
CA ASN A 626 -9.35 -42.93 21.20
C ASN A 626 -9.26 -44.42 21.58
N SER A 627 -8.08 -44.91 21.95
CA SER A 627 -7.85 -46.27 22.47
C SER A 627 -8.15 -46.43 23.98
N GLY A 628 -8.46 -45.33 24.67
CA GLY A 628 -8.84 -45.29 26.08
C GLY A 628 -7.67 -45.07 27.06
N GLN A 629 -6.54 -44.54 26.61
CA GLN A 629 -5.46 -44.13 27.52
C GLN A 629 -5.89 -42.90 28.35
N GLU A 630 -5.72 -42.94 29.66
CA GLU A 630 -6.03 -41.79 30.53
C GLU A 630 -4.91 -40.75 30.51
N LEU A 631 -5.28 -39.47 30.69
CA LEU A 631 -4.32 -38.38 30.86
C LEU A 631 -3.62 -38.48 32.22
N SER A 632 -2.31 -38.24 32.24
CA SER A 632 -1.47 -38.30 33.45
C SER A 632 -0.18 -37.51 33.27
N VAL A 633 0.41 -37.03 34.35
CA VAL A 633 1.73 -36.35 34.31
C VAL A 633 2.83 -37.39 34.19
N GLN A 634 3.59 -37.35 33.09
CA GLN A 634 4.71 -38.27 32.83
C GLN A 634 6.07 -37.58 32.73
N TRP A 635 6.08 -36.34 32.25
CA TRP A 635 7.31 -35.57 32.03
C TRP A 635 7.68 -34.75 33.26
N GLY A 636 8.98 -34.64 33.52
CA GLY A 636 9.53 -33.66 34.45
C GLY A 636 10.87 -33.15 33.93
N PHE A 637 11.29 -31.97 34.38
CA PHE A 637 12.39 -31.24 33.76
C PHE A 637 13.43 -30.80 34.78
N GLN A 638 14.70 -30.86 34.37
CA GLN A 638 15.82 -30.30 35.12
C GLN A 638 15.67 -28.78 35.23
N GLY A 639 16.18 -28.19 36.31
CA GLY A 639 16.34 -26.74 36.36
C GLY A 639 15.09 -25.93 36.69
N GLY A 640 13.91 -26.53 36.90
CA GLY A 640 12.80 -25.87 37.60
C GLY A 640 11.50 -25.63 36.82
N ALA A 641 11.29 -26.23 35.64
CA ALA A 641 9.96 -26.19 35.01
C ALA A 641 8.98 -27.04 35.85
N GLU A 642 8.18 -26.36 36.68
CA GLU A 642 7.28 -27.00 37.65
C GLU A 642 5.94 -27.36 37.00
N GLY A 643 5.48 -28.59 37.25
CA GLY A 643 4.12 -29.02 36.93
C GLY A 643 3.10 -28.45 37.91
N VAL A 644 1.86 -28.26 37.46
CA VAL A 644 0.75 -27.70 38.25
C VAL A 644 -0.37 -28.69 38.50
N TRP A 645 -0.37 -29.84 37.80
CA TRP A 645 -1.41 -30.83 37.88
C TRP A 645 -1.01 -32.06 38.70
N ASP A 646 -1.93 -32.51 39.57
CA ASP A 646 -1.91 -33.83 40.19
C ASP A 646 -2.96 -34.66 39.46
N SER A 647 -2.54 -35.71 38.73
CA SER A 647 -3.43 -36.54 37.91
C SER A 647 -4.52 -37.28 38.70
N GLU A 648 -4.45 -37.27 40.04
CA GLU A 648 -5.54 -37.74 40.92
C GLU A 648 -6.68 -36.70 41.08
N THR A 649 -6.51 -35.49 40.56
CA THR A 649 -7.54 -34.42 40.53
C THR A 649 -8.05 -34.17 39.10
N PRO A 650 -9.30 -33.70 38.93
CA PRO A 650 -9.84 -33.40 37.59
C PRO A 650 -8.96 -32.39 36.85
N LEU A 651 -8.86 -32.50 35.52
CA LEU A 651 -8.00 -31.66 34.68
C LEU A 651 -8.22 -30.16 34.91
N GLY A 652 -9.47 -29.69 34.95
CA GLY A 652 -9.79 -28.28 35.19
C GLY A 652 -9.45 -27.75 36.60
N ALA A 653 -8.87 -28.58 37.49
CA ALA A 653 -8.28 -28.09 38.74
C ALA A 653 -6.85 -27.55 38.56
N ALA A 654 -6.18 -27.89 37.45
CA ALA A 654 -4.84 -27.43 37.11
C ALA A 654 -4.82 -26.00 36.55
N ASP A 655 -5.96 -25.52 36.02
CA ASP A 655 -6.14 -24.18 35.45
C ASP A 655 -5.14 -23.94 34.31
N PHE A 656 -5.09 -24.89 33.35
CA PHE A 656 -4.25 -24.76 32.17
C PHE A 656 -4.83 -23.70 31.24
N GLN A 657 -3.96 -22.81 30.76
CA GLN A 657 -4.32 -21.77 29.80
C GLN A 657 -4.30 -22.31 28.38
N SER A 658 -3.33 -23.17 28.07
CA SER A 658 -3.21 -23.81 26.76
C SER A 658 -2.84 -25.28 26.84
N VAL A 659 -3.19 -26.01 25.79
CA VAL A 659 -2.78 -27.39 25.56
C VAL A 659 -2.09 -27.50 24.20
N VAL A 660 -0.88 -28.06 24.18
CA VAL A 660 -0.12 -28.34 22.96
C VAL A 660 -0.37 -29.76 22.53
N LEU A 661 -0.82 -29.95 21.28
CA LEU A 661 -1.00 -31.23 20.64
C LEU A 661 0.00 -31.34 19.49
N SER A 662 0.85 -32.37 19.48
CA SER A 662 1.66 -32.66 18.29
C SER A 662 0.89 -33.61 17.35
N PRO A 663 0.97 -33.41 16.02
CA PRO A 663 0.63 -34.43 15.04
C PRO A 663 1.36 -35.74 15.31
N TYR A 664 0.91 -36.86 14.72
CA TYR A 664 1.64 -38.11 14.87
C TYR A 664 2.97 -38.04 14.12
N ASN A 665 4.01 -38.66 14.67
CA ASN A 665 5.31 -38.69 14.00
C ASN A 665 5.18 -39.52 12.71
N TYR A 666 5.68 -39.03 11.57
CA TYR A 666 5.56 -39.67 10.24
C TYR A 666 4.15 -39.66 9.60
N ILE A 667 3.28 -38.71 9.95
CA ILE A 667 1.90 -38.64 9.45
C ILE A 667 1.75 -37.96 8.07
N GLN A 668 2.84 -37.45 7.48
CA GLN A 668 2.84 -36.59 6.29
C GLN A 668 2.30 -37.27 5.02
N GLN A 669 2.05 -38.59 5.05
CA GLN A 669 1.46 -39.35 3.95
C GLN A 669 -0.07 -39.46 4.04
N HIS A 670 -0.67 -38.96 5.13
CA HIS A 670 -2.12 -38.91 5.31
C HIS A 670 -2.68 -37.55 4.87
N ALA A 671 -3.90 -37.57 4.32
CA ALA A 671 -4.58 -36.32 4.00
C ALA A 671 -5.03 -35.64 5.31
N PRO A 672 -4.78 -34.33 5.50
CA PRO A 672 -5.15 -33.62 6.73
C PRO A 672 -6.60 -33.80 7.17
N ALA A 673 -7.52 -33.87 6.19
CA ALA A 673 -8.95 -34.07 6.43
C ALA A 673 -9.30 -35.43 7.06
N ASP A 674 -8.49 -36.47 6.83
CA ASP A 674 -8.70 -37.78 7.46
C ASP A 674 -8.31 -37.75 8.95
N ASP A 675 -7.29 -36.96 9.29
CA ASP A 675 -6.70 -36.90 10.64
C ASP A 675 -7.48 -36.01 11.61
N VAL A 676 -8.18 -34.98 11.11
CA VAL A 676 -9.04 -34.08 11.94
C VAL A 676 -10.01 -34.86 12.80
N SER A 677 -10.64 -35.90 12.24
CA SER A 677 -11.64 -36.71 12.93
C SER A 677 -11.10 -37.43 14.17
N GLU A 678 -9.78 -37.70 14.21
CA GLU A 678 -9.12 -38.37 15.33
C GLU A 678 -8.86 -37.41 16.49
N TYR A 679 -8.57 -36.13 16.23
CA TYR A 679 -8.31 -35.11 17.26
C TYR A 679 -9.57 -34.61 17.95
N LEU A 680 -10.70 -34.55 17.23
CA LEU A 680 -11.94 -33.97 17.76
C LEU A 680 -12.40 -34.54 19.12
N PRO A 681 -12.38 -35.87 19.37
CA PRO A 681 -12.77 -36.41 20.68
C PRO A 681 -11.87 -35.94 21.83
N LEU A 682 -10.57 -35.80 21.58
CA LEU A 682 -9.61 -35.32 22.58
C LEU A 682 -9.82 -33.81 22.82
N ILE A 683 -9.98 -33.03 21.76
CA ILE A 683 -10.27 -31.59 21.85
C ILE A 683 -11.58 -31.36 22.63
N ASP A 684 -12.65 -32.06 22.29
CA ASP A 684 -13.95 -31.96 22.98
C ASP A 684 -13.83 -32.33 24.47
N TYR A 685 -12.98 -33.30 24.81
CA TYR A 685 -12.71 -33.68 26.19
C TYR A 685 -11.96 -32.57 26.94
N LEU A 686 -10.93 -31.99 26.32
CA LEU A 686 -10.10 -30.93 26.92
C LEU A 686 -10.92 -29.65 27.13
N THR A 687 -11.66 -29.19 26.13
CA THR A 687 -12.46 -27.96 26.20
C THR A 687 -13.71 -28.11 27.07
N ALA A 688 -14.24 -29.32 27.25
CA ALA A 688 -15.28 -29.59 28.24
C ALA A 688 -14.73 -29.61 29.68
N ALA A 689 -13.48 -30.02 29.86
CA ALA A 689 -12.82 -30.08 31.17
C ALA A 689 -12.31 -28.70 31.63
N GLU A 690 -11.83 -27.88 30.69
CA GLU A 690 -11.39 -26.50 30.88
C GLU A 690 -11.97 -25.60 29.78
N PRO A 691 -13.18 -25.04 29.99
CA PRO A 691 -13.83 -24.19 29.00
C PRO A 691 -13.00 -22.93 28.71
N GLY A 692 -12.63 -22.74 27.44
CA GLY A 692 -11.81 -21.60 27.00
C GLY A 692 -10.30 -21.89 26.94
N ILE A 693 -9.86 -23.12 27.24
CA ILE A 693 -8.47 -23.53 27.02
C ILE A 693 -8.10 -23.38 25.54
N GLU A 694 -6.96 -22.75 25.29
CA GLU A 694 -6.42 -22.62 23.94
C GLU A 694 -5.81 -23.94 23.47
N VAL A 695 -6.15 -24.38 22.25
CA VAL A 695 -5.57 -25.57 21.64
C VAL A 695 -4.47 -25.16 20.67
N GLN A 696 -3.23 -25.43 21.05
CA GLN A 696 -2.07 -25.18 20.23
C GLN A 696 -1.67 -26.45 19.47
N ILE A 697 -1.43 -26.36 18.16
CA ILE A 697 -0.96 -27.50 17.37
C ILE A 697 0.52 -27.29 17.06
N TYR A 698 1.38 -28.22 17.51
CA TYR A 698 2.82 -28.13 17.33
C TYR A 698 3.23 -28.77 16.01
N GLU A 699 3.73 -27.98 15.07
CA GLU A 699 4.07 -28.46 13.73
C GLU A 699 5.16 -29.55 13.74
N GLY A 700 6.30 -29.29 14.39
CA GLY A 700 7.48 -30.15 14.29
C GLY A 700 8.00 -30.26 12.84
N TRP A 701 9.14 -30.90 12.63
CA TRP A 701 9.76 -31.00 11.29
C TRP A 701 9.62 -32.42 10.70
N PRO A 702 9.55 -32.56 9.36
CA PRO A 702 9.24 -33.82 8.71
C PRO A 702 10.42 -34.81 8.70
N ASP A 703 10.13 -36.06 8.33
CA ASP A 703 11.14 -37.11 8.19
C ASP A 703 12.12 -36.78 7.07
N MET A 704 13.42 -36.83 7.38
CA MET A 704 14.48 -36.53 6.42
C MET A 704 14.81 -37.77 5.57
N SER A 705 14.53 -38.98 6.08
CA SER A 705 14.90 -40.25 5.45
C SER A 705 14.51 -40.41 3.97
N PRO A 706 13.36 -39.89 3.47
CA PRO A 706 13.00 -40.00 2.06
C PRO A 706 13.92 -39.22 1.11
N PHE A 707 14.64 -38.22 1.62
CA PHE A 707 15.48 -37.30 0.85
C PHE A 707 16.96 -37.71 0.84
N LEU A 708 17.36 -38.66 1.69
CA LEU A 708 18.77 -38.98 1.92
C LEU A 708 19.15 -40.39 1.45
N THR A 709 20.36 -40.52 0.92
CA THR A 709 20.98 -41.84 0.69
C THR A 709 21.54 -42.46 1.98
N ALA A 710 22.11 -41.62 2.85
CA ALA A 710 22.59 -41.97 4.19
C ALA A 710 22.81 -40.68 4.99
N PHE A 711 22.53 -40.70 6.30
CA PHE A 711 22.83 -39.56 7.18
C PHE A 711 24.33 -39.43 7.49
N PRO A 712 24.92 -38.21 7.53
CA PRO A 712 24.30 -36.90 7.25
C PRO A 712 24.09 -36.66 5.75
N ALA A 713 23.10 -35.83 5.42
CA ALA A 713 22.78 -35.43 4.05
C ALA A 713 23.94 -34.66 3.41
N THR A 714 24.08 -34.78 2.09
CA THR A 714 24.81 -33.80 1.30
C THR A 714 24.05 -32.47 1.23
N ASP A 715 24.74 -31.37 0.87
CA ASP A 715 24.10 -30.04 0.75
C ASP A 715 22.90 -30.07 -0.22
N ALA A 716 23.00 -30.82 -1.32
CA ALA A 716 21.92 -30.99 -2.29
C ALA A 716 20.75 -31.83 -1.74
N GLU A 717 21.03 -32.88 -0.98
CA GLU A 717 19.98 -33.67 -0.32
C GLU A 717 19.26 -32.86 0.78
N PHE A 718 19.99 -32.01 1.51
CA PHE A 718 19.41 -31.12 2.50
C PHE A 718 18.58 -30.00 1.87
N ALA A 719 19.03 -29.42 0.75
CA ALA A 719 18.25 -28.44 0.00
C ALA A 719 16.90 -29.03 -0.45
N ASN A 720 16.91 -30.24 -1.02
CA ASN A 720 15.67 -30.94 -1.40
C ASN A 720 14.75 -31.23 -0.19
N TYR A 721 15.33 -31.57 0.95
CA TYR A 721 14.57 -31.74 2.19
C TYR A 721 13.94 -30.42 2.65
N ALA A 722 14.71 -29.33 2.66
CA ALA A 722 14.24 -28.01 3.08
C ALA A 722 13.12 -27.48 2.16
N GLU A 723 13.25 -27.69 0.86
CA GLU A 723 12.23 -27.38 -0.16
C GLU A 723 10.91 -28.11 0.13
N TYR A 724 10.94 -29.42 0.40
CA TYR A 724 9.75 -30.16 0.82
C TYR A 724 9.18 -29.70 2.16
N SER A 725 10.07 -29.41 3.12
CA SER A 725 9.71 -28.97 4.48
C SER A 725 8.94 -27.66 4.47
N LEU A 726 9.39 -26.70 3.67
CA LEU A 726 8.83 -25.35 3.60
C LEU A 726 7.69 -25.21 2.58
N GLY A 727 7.59 -26.16 1.63
CA GLY A 727 6.49 -26.25 0.67
C GLY A 727 5.41 -27.25 1.09
N ASP A 728 5.46 -28.46 0.53
CA ASP A 728 4.39 -29.48 0.68
C ASP A 728 4.03 -29.81 2.14
N TYR A 729 5.02 -29.88 3.03
CA TYR A 729 4.77 -30.18 4.44
C TYR A 729 4.11 -29.00 5.18
N GLN A 730 4.54 -27.77 4.89
CA GLN A 730 3.92 -26.56 5.42
C GLN A 730 2.45 -26.47 4.97
N ALA A 731 2.19 -26.64 3.67
CA ALA A 731 0.83 -26.62 3.12
C ALA A 731 -0.07 -27.72 3.73
N TRP A 732 0.51 -28.90 4.01
CA TRP A 732 -0.18 -29.97 4.72
C TRP A 732 -0.58 -29.55 6.15
N PHE A 733 0.32 -28.87 6.86
CA PHE A 733 0.07 -28.39 8.22
C PHE A 733 -1.00 -27.29 8.26
N ASP A 734 -0.91 -26.30 7.37
CA ASP A 734 -1.92 -25.23 7.26
C ASP A 734 -3.32 -25.80 7.04
N THR A 735 -3.41 -26.79 6.14
CA THR A 735 -4.68 -27.48 5.84
C THR A 735 -5.23 -28.22 7.07
N LEU A 736 -4.37 -28.79 7.92
CA LEU A 736 -4.79 -29.42 9.17
C LEU A 736 -5.40 -28.40 10.14
N ILE A 737 -4.75 -27.24 10.31
CA ILE A 737 -5.23 -26.15 11.17
C ILE A 737 -6.59 -25.64 10.69
N ASP A 738 -6.72 -25.33 9.40
CA ASP A 738 -7.97 -24.84 8.83
C ASP A 738 -9.11 -25.85 8.98
N SER A 739 -8.80 -27.14 8.80
CA SER A 739 -9.78 -28.19 8.95
C SER A 739 -10.22 -28.36 10.42
N LEU A 740 -9.33 -28.16 11.39
CA LEU A 740 -9.67 -28.16 12.82
C LEU A 740 -10.55 -26.96 13.19
N ARG A 741 -10.18 -25.75 12.74
CA ARG A 741 -10.95 -24.51 12.92
C ARG A 741 -12.36 -24.64 12.32
N ALA A 742 -12.46 -25.19 11.11
CA ALA A 742 -13.75 -25.43 10.46
C ALA A 742 -14.61 -26.46 11.22
N ALA A 743 -13.98 -27.48 11.81
CA ALA A 743 -14.70 -28.52 12.55
C ALA A 743 -15.14 -28.08 13.96
N ARG A 744 -14.43 -27.13 14.58
CA ARG A 744 -14.71 -26.59 15.92
C ARG A 744 -14.50 -25.07 15.97
N PRO A 745 -15.41 -24.28 15.37
CA PRO A 745 -15.31 -22.82 15.36
C PRO A 745 -15.47 -22.18 16.75
N ASP A 746 -15.92 -22.95 17.75
CA ASP A 746 -16.06 -22.56 19.15
C ASP A 746 -14.78 -22.77 19.98
N VAL A 747 -13.72 -23.31 19.38
CA VAL A 747 -12.43 -23.58 20.02
C VAL A 747 -11.36 -22.66 19.44
N THR A 748 -10.53 -22.06 20.29
CA THR A 748 -9.38 -21.27 19.86
C THR A 748 -8.25 -22.22 19.44
N PHE A 749 -7.90 -22.19 18.15
CA PHE A 749 -6.76 -22.94 17.61
C PHE A 749 -5.62 -22.02 17.22
N ARG A 750 -4.42 -22.31 17.72
CA ARG A 750 -3.18 -21.60 17.38
C ARG A 750 -2.12 -22.58 16.86
N PRO A 751 -1.53 -22.35 15.68
CA PRO A 751 -0.37 -23.14 15.25
C PRO A 751 0.87 -22.79 16.10
N ILE A 752 1.86 -23.67 16.12
CA ILE A 752 3.23 -23.37 16.57
C ILE A 752 4.16 -23.81 15.44
N GLU A 753 4.57 -22.84 14.63
CA GLU A 753 5.22 -23.02 13.31
C GLU A 753 6.73 -23.29 13.44
N VAL A 754 7.05 -24.37 14.16
CA VAL A 754 8.44 -24.72 14.47
C VAL A 754 9.21 -25.15 13.22
N ASN A 755 8.58 -25.79 12.24
CA ASN A 755 9.29 -26.22 11.04
C ASN A 755 9.61 -25.03 10.14
N GLU A 756 8.66 -24.13 9.94
CA GLU A 756 8.89 -22.90 9.19
C GLU A 756 10.04 -22.09 9.80
N ALA A 757 10.01 -21.86 11.11
CA ALA A 757 11.07 -21.15 11.82
C ALA A 757 12.42 -21.87 11.78
N LEU A 758 12.45 -23.17 12.08
CA LEU A 758 13.69 -23.94 12.20
C LEU A 758 14.32 -24.18 10.83
N ILE A 759 13.56 -24.71 9.87
CA ILE A 759 14.09 -25.06 8.56
C ILE A 759 14.26 -23.80 7.71
N GLY A 760 13.38 -22.80 7.86
CA GLY A 760 13.55 -21.48 7.25
C GLY A 760 14.86 -20.83 7.68
N LEU A 761 15.17 -20.82 8.99
CA LEU A 761 16.46 -20.32 9.49
C LEU A 761 17.64 -21.08 8.88
N LEU A 762 17.57 -22.41 8.80
CA LEU A 762 18.68 -23.21 8.27
C LEU A 762 18.87 -23.01 6.77
N ASN A 763 17.80 -22.74 6.03
CA ASN A 763 17.80 -22.49 4.59
C ASN A 763 18.12 -21.03 4.21
N ASP A 764 18.01 -20.10 5.17
CA ASP A 764 18.26 -18.68 4.92
C ASP A 764 19.68 -18.42 4.38
N SER A 765 19.75 -17.53 3.38
CA SER A 765 20.98 -17.28 2.63
C SER A 765 22.00 -16.42 3.39
N GLU A 766 21.54 -15.61 4.35
CA GLU A 766 22.39 -14.67 5.10
C GLU A 766 22.73 -15.18 6.49
N LEU A 767 21.74 -15.65 7.23
CA LEU A 767 21.86 -16.15 8.60
C LEU A 767 22.05 -17.67 8.64
N GLY A 768 21.45 -18.41 7.71
CA GLY A 768 21.41 -19.87 7.70
C GLY A 768 22.71 -20.60 7.37
N LEU A 769 22.60 -21.89 6.99
CA LEU A 769 23.74 -22.79 6.81
C LEU A 769 24.66 -22.41 5.64
N GLN A 770 24.23 -21.51 4.76
CA GLN A 770 25.10 -20.95 3.71
C GLN A 770 25.69 -19.59 4.08
N GLY A 771 25.12 -18.94 5.10
CA GLY A 771 25.52 -17.62 5.57
C GLY A 771 26.33 -17.66 6.87
N ARG A 772 25.85 -16.93 7.88
CA ARG A 772 26.52 -16.76 9.19
C ARG A 772 26.60 -18.05 10.00
N LEU A 773 25.77 -19.05 9.70
CA LEU A 773 25.83 -20.39 10.29
C LEU A 773 26.58 -21.42 9.41
N SER A 774 27.32 -21.01 8.38
CA SER A 774 28.07 -21.91 7.47
C SER A 774 29.11 -22.85 8.10
N GLY A 775 29.43 -22.68 9.38
CA GLY A 775 30.26 -23.63 10.13
C GLY A 775 29.48 -24.65 10.97
N VAL A 776 28.14 -24.58 10.99
CA VAL A 776 27.26 -25.56 11.64
C VAL A 776 27.05 -26.72 10.67
N THR A 777 27.31 -27.95 11.12
CA THR A 777 27.03 -29.15 10.31
C THR A 777 25.69 -29.77 10.68
N GLN A 778 25.12 -30.57 9.78
CA GLN A 778 23.89 -31.30 10.10
C GLN A 778 24.03 -32.21 11.31
N THR A 779 25.22 -32.79 11.56
CA THR A 779 25.46 -33.59 12.78
C THR A 779 25.55 -32.76 14.06
N ASP A 780 25.71 -31.44 13.95
CA ASP A 780 25.62 -30.52 15.08
C ASP A 780 24.16 -30.20 15.43
N LEU A 781 23.21 -30.48 14.52
CA LEU A 781 21.78 -30.18 14.66
C LEU A 781 20.93 -31.45 14.80
N PHE A 782 21.20 -32.50 14.04
CA PHE A 782 20.43 -33.73 14.01
C PHE A 782 21.32 -34.93 14.35
N SER A 783 20.71 -35.95 14.95
CA SER A 783 21.37 -37.16 15.42
C SER A 783 21.12 -38.38 14.53
N ASP A 784 20.05 -38.35 13.73
CA ASP A 784 19.66 -39.37 12.76
C ASP A 784 18.89 -38.76 11.57
N ASP A 785 18.46 -39.63 10.65
CA ASP A 785 17.62 -39.29 9.49
C ASP A 785 16.12 -39.22 9.81
N ALA A 786 15.74 -39.52 11.05
CA ALA A 786 14.38 -39.55 11.59
C ALA A 786 14.22 -38.41 12.61
N PRO A 787 14.46 -37.17 12.16
CA PRO A 787 15.51 -36.27 12.64
C PRO A 787 15.34 -35.89 14.11
N HIS A 788 15.85 -36.74 15.00
CA HIS A 788 16.02 -36.38 16.40
C HIS A 788 17.12 -35.33 16.54
N GLY A 789 16.84 -34.22 17.20
CA GLY A 789 17.76 -33.10 17.32
C GLY A 789 18.90 -33.31 18.32
N THR A 790 19.95 -32.51 18.22
CA THR A 790 20.87 -32.21 19.32
C THR A 790 20.25 -31.17 20.24
N GLU A 791 20.90 -30.91 21.37
CA GLU A 791 20.54 -29.81 22.28
C GLU A 791 20.42 -28.45 21.58
N THR A 792 21.18 -28.20 20.50
CA THR A 792 21.07 -26.96 19.71
C THR A 792 19.76 -26.89 18.93
N THR A 793 19.26 -27.99 18.41
CA THR A 793 17.99 -28.02 17.65
C THR A 793 16.79 -27.84 18.57
N TYR A 794 16.76 -28.52 19.71
CA TYR A 794 15.71 -28.31 20.71
C TYR A 794 15.73 -26.91 21.30
N PHE A 795 16.90 -26.28 21.38
CA PHE A 795 17.04 -24.88 21.77
C PHE A 795 16.42 -23.94 20.72
N LEU A 796 16.71 -24.13 19.42
CA LEU A 796 16.12 -23.31 18.34
C LEU A 796 14.60 -23.51 18.25
N ALA A 797 14.13 -24.75 18.31
CA ALA A 797 12.69 -25.06 18.35
C ALA A 797 11.99 -24.40 19.56
N ALA A 798 12.68 -24.33 20.71
CA ALA A 798 12.14 -23.65 21.88
C ALA A 798 12.13 -22.12 21.77
N ILE A 799 12.97 -21.50 20.95
CA ILE A 799 12.85 -20.06 20.65
C ILE A 799 11.52 -19.82 19.95
N ALA A 800 11.22 -20.59 18.88
CA ALA A 800 9.96 -20.48 18.15
C ALA A 800 8.74 -20.69 19.07
N THR A 801 8.76 -21.77 19.86
CA THR A 801 7.66 -22.06 20.80
C THR A 801 7.56 -21.04 21.94
N TYR A 802 8.67 -20.45 22.40
CA TYR A 802 8.64 -19.37 23.39
C TYR A 802 8.04 -18.10 22.80
N SER A 803 8.47 -17.73 21.59
CA SER A 803 7.99 -16.58 20.83
C SER A 803 6.48 -16.62 20.63
N GLU A 804 5.95 -17.76 20.23
CA GLU A 804 4.51 -18.02 20.10
C GLU A 804 3.76 -17.99 21.43
N ASN A 805 4.37 -18.47 22.52
CA ASN A 805 3.70 -18.55 23.81
C ASN A 805 3.66 -17.21 24.54
N PHE A 806 4.76 -16.47 24.52
CA PHE A 806 4.92 -15.24 25.28
C PHE A 806 4.74 -13.97 24.42
N GLY A 807 4.58 -14.12 23.10
CA GLY A 807 4.42 -13.01 22.16
C GLY A 807 5.62 -12.07 22.11
N GLN A 808 6.83 -12.59 22.37
CA GLN A 808 8.07 -11.81 22.43
C GLN A 808 9.31 -12.65 22.07
N PRO A 809 10.38 -12.05 21.54
CA PRO A 809 11.67 -12.74 21.39
C PRO A 809 12.23 -13.18 22.76
N ILE A 810 13.19 -14.11 22.77
CA ILE A 810 13.86 -14.48 24.01
C ILE A 810 14.60 -13.26 24.62
N PRO A 811 14.82 -13.21 25.94
CA PRO A 811 15.45 -12.05 26.57
C PRO A 811 16.78 -11.68 25.91
N ALA A 812 16.94 -10.40 25.55
CA ALA A 812 18.10 -9.91 24.80
C ALA A 812 19.44 -10.12 25.54
N ASP A 813 19.42 -10.25 26.86
CA ASP A 813 20.58 -10.55 27.70
C ASP A 813 20.73 -12.04 28.06
N TYR A 814 19.89 -12.92 27.47
CA TYR A 814 19.99 -14.37 27.66
C TYR A 814 21.34 -14.88 27.17
N VAL A 815 22.09 -15.51 28.07
CA VAL A 815 23.39 -16.11 27.77
C VAL A 815 23.24 -17.60 27.55
N ALA A 816 23.21 -18.02 26.28
CA ALA A 816 23.14 -19.43 25.93
C ALA A 816 24.36 -20.25 26.45
N PRO A 817 24.14 -21.44 27.04
CA PRO A 817 25.19 -22.24 27.65
C PRO A 817 26.15 -22.87 26.62
N GLU A 818 27.31 -23.33 27.07
CA GLU A 818 28.35 -23.91 26.19
C GLU A 818 27.91 -25.18 25.44
N SER A 819 26.80 -25.81 25.84
CA SER A 819 26.18 -26.92 25.13
C SER A 819 25.52 -26.51 23.81
N ILE A 820 25.19 -25.23 23.63
CA ILE A 820 24.67 -24.68 22.37
C ILE A 820 25.84 -24.35 21.44
N HIS A 821 25.67 -24.70 20.16
CA HIS A 821 26.71 -24.51 19.13
C HIS A 821 27.24 -23.06 19.13
N PRO A 822 28.57 -22.84 19.10
CA PRO A 822 29.17 -21.50 19.26
C PRO A 822 28.71 -20.49 18.21
N LEU A 823 28.41 -20.91 16.97
CA LEU A 823 27.88 -20.01 15.94
C LEU A 823 26.43 -19.60 16.20
N VAL A 824 25.60 -20.49 16.76
CA VAL A 824 24.25 -20.12 17.19
C VAL A 824 24.32 -19.11 18.32
N ARG A 825 25.20 -19.34 19.31
CA ARG A 825 25.41 -18.37 20.41
C ARG A 825 25.92 -17.01 19.95
N ALA A 826 26.81 -17.00 18.96
CA ALA A 826 27.40 -15.76 18.44
C ALA A 826 26.39 -14.90 17.68
N ASN A 827 25.34 -15.51 17.13
CA ASN A 827 24.31 -14.84 16.34
C ASN A 827 22.92 -14.89 17.02
N LEU A 828 22.87 -15.13 18.33
CA LEU A 828 21.63 -15.46 19.04
C LEU A 828 20.56 -14.37 18.97
N ALA A 829 20.96 -13.10 19.02
CA ALA A 829 20.03 -11.97 18.90
C ALA A 829 19.34 -11.96 17.54
N ASP A 830 20.12 -12.05 16.46
CA ASP A 830 19.59 -12.05 15.09
C ASP A 830 18.76 -13.32 14.80
N ILE A 831 19.15 -14.47 15.38
CA ILE A 831 18.37 -15.71 15.30
C ILE A 831 17.05 -15.59 16.05
N SER A 832 17.05 -15.00 17.25
CA SER A 832 15.82 -14.80 18.01
C SER A 832 14.88 -13.85 17.30
N GLU A 833 15.41 -12.81 16.67
CA GLU A 833 14.62 -11.85 15.91
C GLU A 833 14.06 -12.49 14.64
N PHE A 834 14.88 -13.21 13.87
CA PHE A 834 14.45 -13.95 12.69
C PHE A 834 13.33 -14.93 13.04
N ILE A 835 13.54 -15.78 14.05
CA ILE A 835 12.53 -16.77 14.46
C ILE A 835 11.26 -16.08 14.97
N PHE A 836 11.38 -14.99 15.73
CA PHE A 836 10.23 -14.23 16.22
C PHE A 836 9.41 -13.69 15.05
N GLN A 837 10.06 -13.03 14.08
CA GLN A 837 9.41 -12.54 12.86
C GLN A 837 8.77 -13.68 12.07
N THR A 838 9.47 -14.79 11.84
CA THR A 838 8.92 -15.93 11.11
C THR A 838 7.63 -16.45 11.75
N VAL A 839 7.59 -16.63 13.08
CA VAL A 839 6.36 -17.15 13.73
C VAL A 839 5.29 -16.08 13.98
N THR A 840 5.62 -14.79 13.91
CA THR A 840 4.61 -13.71 14.00
C THR A 840 4.03 -13.33 12.64
N ASP A 841 4.82 -13.47 11.57
CA ASP A 841 4.44 -13.19 10.18
C ASP A 841 3.85 -14.45 9.48
N GLY A 842 4.24 -15.64 9.94
CA GLY A 842 3.94 -16.98 9.40
C GLY A 842 2.48 -17.45 9.46
N SER A 843 1.59 -16.72 10.15
CA SER A 843 0.13 -16.92 9.95
C SER A 843 -0.36 -16.50 8.55
N SER A 844 0.56 -16.09 7.67
CA SER A 844 0.36 -15.86 6.24
C SER A 844 1.45 -16.52 5.37
N THR A 845 1.04 -17.54 4.60
CA THR A 845 1.62 -18.06 3.35
C THR A 845 2.86 -18.96 3.42
N GLY A 846 2.65 -20.25 3.11
CA GLY A 846 3.68 -21.25 2.82
C GLY A 846 4.61 -20.88 1.66
N ILE A 847 5.84 -21.38 1.76
CA ILE A 847 6.97 -21.09 0.88
C ILE A 847 7.01 -22.12 -0.28
N GLY A 848 6.69 -21.66 -1.48
CA GLY A 848 7.41 -21.98 -2.73
C GLY A 848 7.12 -23.30 -3.46
N ASP A 849 6.49 -23.19 -4.64
CA ASP A 849 6.68 -24.15 -5.75
C ASP A 849 8.11 -24.01 -6.31
N PRO A 850 8.89 -25.10 -6.36
CA PRO A 850 10.23 -25.13 -6.92
C PRO A 850 10.19 -25.56 -8.40
N SER A 851 9.67 -24.72 -9.29
CA SER A 851 9.79 -25.02 -10.73
C SER A 851 9.78 -23.86 -11.74
N ASP A 852 9.93 -22.59 -11.33
CA ASP A 852 10.23 -21.49 -12.27
C ASP A 852 11.64 -20.94 -12.08
N ASP A 853 12.58 -21.57 -12.77
CA ASP A 853 13.94 -21.09 -13.06
C ASP A 853 13.87 -19.75 -13.83
N PRO A 854 14.35 -18.64 -13.26
CA PRO A 854 14.55 -17.42 -14.01
C PRO A 854 15.75 -17.65 -14.92
N GLY A 855 15.48 -17.81 -16.22
CA GLY A 855 16.50 -17.97 -17.25
C GLY A 855 17.59 -16.89 -17.20
N THR A 856 18.67 -17.21 -16.50
CA THR A 856 20.06 -16.74 -16.63
C THR A 856 20.30 -15.26 -16.95
N GLY A 857 20.31 -14.43 -15.91
CA GLY A 857 21.21 -13.28 -15.81
C GLY A 857 22.35 -13.62 -14.85
N ASP A 858 23.56 -13.79 -15.36
CA ASP A 858 24.77 -14.12 -14.60
C ASP A 858 25.04 -13.07 -13.49
N PRO A 859 25.24 -13.45 -12.21
CA PRO A 859 25.46 -12.51 -11.09
C PRO A 859 26.78 -11.71 -11.20
N ALA A 860 27.58 -11.92 -12.25
CA ALA A 860 28.67 -11.03 -12.62
C ALA A 860 28.23 -9.80 -13.46
N VAL A 861 26.96 -9.71 -13.88
CA VAL A 861 26.45 -8.67 -14.80
C VAL A 861 25.88 -7.46 -14.06
N ASP A 862 25.31 -7.64 -12.86
CA ASP A 862 24.70 -6.53 -12.10
C ASP A 862 25.73 -5.75 -11.25
N ALA A 863 26.81 -6.42 -10.83
CA ALA A 863 27.94 -5.74 -10.19
C ALA A 863 28.79 -4.91 -11.17
N GLY A 864 28.64 -5.13 -12.48
CA GLY A 864 29.45 -4.48 -13.50
C GLY A 864 28.97 -3.07 -13.88
N PHE A 865 27.66 -2.79 -13.86
CA PHE A 865 27.10 -1.52 -14.34
C PHE A 865 27.08 -0.43 -13.26
N GLY A 866 26.88 -0.82 -11.99
CA GLY A 866 26.97 0.09 -10.83
C GLY A 866 28.40 0.58 -10.58
N ASP A 867 29.40 -0.32 -10.64
CA ASP A 867 30.82 0.06 -10.56
C ASP A 867 31.26 0.89 -11.80
N TYR A 868 30.58 0.75 -12.94
CA TYR A 868 30.84 1.50 -14.18
C TYR A 868 30.39 2.96 -14.08
N LEU A 869 29.19 3.22 -13.54
CA LEU A 869 28.72 4.58 -13.24
C LEU A 869 29.61 5.24 -12.19
N LEU A 870 29.98 4.50 -11.13
CA LEU A 870 30.87 5.00 -10.08
C LEU A 870 32.28 5.33 -10.60
N THR A 871 32.82 4.54 -11.55
CA THR A 871 34.14 4.80 -12.16
C THR A 871 34.12 5.98 -13.13
N LEU A 872 33.01 6.16 -13.87
CA LEU A 872 32.80 7.31 -14.77
C LEU A 872 32.57 8.60 -13.97
N GLU A 873 31.76 8.54 -12.91
CA GLU A 873 31.50 9.64 -11.97
C GLU A 873 32.77 10.04 -11.23
N ASN A 874 33.60 9.09 -10.79
CA ASN A 874 34.89 9.38 -10.17
C ASN A 874 35.91 9.99 -11.16
N ALA A 875 35.89 9.58 -12.43
CA ALA A 875 36.75 10.17 -13.47
C ALA A 875 36.31 11.58 -13.90
N ILE A 876 35.01 11.89 -13.79
CA ILE A 876 34.43 13.22 -14.05
C ILE A 876 34.62 14.14 -12.84
N ALA A 877 34.49 13.60 -11.61
CA ALA A 877 34.63 14.34 -10.36
C ALA A 877 36.10 14.68 -10.03
N GLU A 878 37.06 13.79 -10.33
CA GLU A 878 38.48 14.06 -10.17
C GLU A 878 39.08 14.74 -11.41
N GLY A 879 38.71 16.00 -11.64
CA GLY A 879 39.22 16.81 -12.75
C GLY A 879 40.75 16.94 -12.77
N THR A 880 41.46 15.96 -13.37
CA THR A 880 42.83 16.10 -13.87
C THR A 880 43.07 15.26 -15.13
N SER A 881 42.95 15.90 -16.30
CA SER A 881 43.73 15.62 -17.53
C SER A 881 44.18 14.17 -17.80
N ALA A 882 43.27 13.20 -17.89
CA ALA A 882 43.55 11.91 -18.51
C ALA A 882 43.07 11.96 -19.97
N ASP A 883 44.01 11.71 -20.88
CA ASP A 883 43.98 11.89 -22.33
C ASP A 883 42.63 11.49 -22.98
N GLN A 884 42.01 12.40 -23.75
CA GLN A 884 40.75 12.18 -24.49
C GLN A 884 40.78 10.91 -25.37
N ALA A 885 41.98 10.49 -25.79
CA ALA A 885 42.19 9.25 -26.52
C ALA A 885 41.89 7.97 -25.72
N SER A 886 42.04 8.01 -24.38
CA SER A 886 41.75 6.86 -23.50
C SER A 886 40.25 6.75 -23.22
N VAL A 887 39.57 7.89 -23.06
CA VAL A 887 38.09 7.95 -22.97
C VAL A 887 37.46 7.47 -24.27
N ARG A 888 37.98 7.93 -25.41
CA ARG A 888 37.54 7.49 -26.74
C ARG A 888 37.77 6.00 -27.01
N ALA A 889 38.93 5.46 -26.62
CA ALA A 889 39.23 4.04 -26.81
C ALA A 889 38.37 3.13 -25.90
N ALA A 890 38.01 3.59 -24.71
CA ALA A 890 37.07 2.90 -23.83
C ALA A 890 35.65 2.92 -24.45
N LEU A 891 35.20 4.08 -24.95
CA LEU A 891 33.88 4.22 -25.59
C LEU A 891 33.74 3.37 -26.86
N GLU A 892 34.77 3.38 -27.72
CA GLU A 892 34.79 2.59 -28.97
C GLU A 892 34.88 1.07 -28.71
N ALA A 893 35.49 0.64 -27.60
CA ALA A 893 35.51 -0.77 -27.18
C ALA A 893 34.15 -1.21 -26.60
N SER A 894 33.47 -0.35 -25.83
CA SER A 894 32.16 -0.63 -25.24
C SER A 894 31.03 -0.67 -26.28
N LEU A 895 31.07 0.22 -27.29
CA LEU A 895 30.10 0.26 -28.39
C LEU A 895 30.22 -0.93 -29.36
N ALA A 896 31.34 -1.66 -29.34
CA ALA A 896 31.55 -2.84 -30.17
C ALA A 896 30.94 -4.12 -29.57
N GLU A 897 30.55 -4.12 -28.29
CA GLU A 897 29.93 -5.28 -27.60
C GLU A 897 28.40 -5.17 -27.47
N VAL A 898 27.79 -4.04 -27.86
CA VAL A 898 26.32 -3.90 -27.88
C VAL A 898 25.76 -4.59 -29.13
N THR A 899 25.47 -5.88 -28.99
CA THR A 899 24.52 -6.60 -29.85
C THR A 899 23.62 -7.43 -28.95
N LEU A 900 22.47 -6.89 -28.51
CA LEU A 900 21.26 -7.58 -28.02
C LEU A 900 20.17 -6.51 -27.70
N PRO A 901 18.86 -6.87 -27.69
CA PRO A 901 17.76 -5.94 -27.92
C PRO A 901 17.41 -5.12 -26.67
N ILE A 902 17.42 -3.79 -26.81
CA ILE A 902 16.90 -2.85 -25.82
C ILE A 902 15.47 -2.50 -26.26
N SER A 903 14.50 -2.41 -25.34
CA SER A 903 13.15 -1.93 -25.65
C SER A 903 13.19 -0.47 -26.13
N ALA A 904 12.30 -0.11 -27.06
CA ALA A 904 12.24 1.21 -27.69
C ALA A 904 12.11 2.35 -26.66
N ASP A 905 11.43 2.09 -25.54
CA ASP A 905 11.16 3.08 -24.49
C ASP A 905 12.42 3.47 -23.69
N ARG A 906 13.32 2.49 -23.45
CA ARG A 906 14.59 2.75 -22.77
C ARG A 906 15.59 3.46 -23.68
N PHE A 907 15.61 3.10 -24.97
CA PHE A 907 16.38 3.83 -25.98
C PHE A 907 15.90 5.29 -26.13
N TRP A 908 14.59 5.53 -26.00
CA TRP A 908 13.98 6.86 -26.10
C TRP A 908 14.29 7.77 -24.90
N SER A 909 14.16 7.24 -23.68
CA SER A 909 14.52 7.96 -22.45
C SER A 909 15.99 8.38 -22.47
N ASP A 910 16.89 7.47 -22.88
CA ASP A 910 18.32 7.75 -22.94
C ASP A 910 18.67 8.77 -24.06
N MET A 911 17.88 8.84 -25.13
CA MET A 911 18.05 9.82 -26.22
C MET A 911 17.61 11.23 -25.83
N GLY A 912 16.45 11.37 -25.17
CA GLY A 912 15.95 12.64 -24.65
C GLY A 912 16.93 13.26 -23.66
N ASP A 913 17.55 12.42 -22.84
CA ASP A 913 18.60 12.77 -21.89
C ASP A 913 19.86 13.34 -22.57
N VAL A 914 20.26 12.77 -23.72
CA VAL A 914 21.40 13.27 -24.52
C VAL A 914 21.06 14.59 -25.23
N VAL A 915 19.84 14.73 -25.75
CA VAL A 915 19.35 15.96 -26.39
C VAL A 915 19.28 17.10 -25.38
N GLY A 916 18.69 16.87 -24.21
CA GLY A 916 18.63 17.83 -23.11
C GLY A 916 20.02 18.29 -22.68
N ARG A 917 20.95 17.35 -22.47
CA ARG A 917 22.34 17.69 -22.10
C ARG A 917 23.08 18.46 -23.20
N ALA A 918 22.80 18.19 -24.48
CA ALA A 918 23.39 18.93 -25.61
C ALA A 918 22.86 20.37 -25.68
N ILE A 919 21.55 20.57 -25.47
CA ILE A 919 20.91 21.89 -25.39
C ILE A 919 21.53 22.71 -24.25
N ASP A 920 21.66 22.11 -23.07
CA ASP A 920 22.23 22.75 -21.89
C ASP A 920 23.72 23.10 -22.07
N THR A 921 24.47 22.20 -22.71
CA THR A 921 25.91 22.39 -22.95
C THR A 921 26.19 23.46 -24.01
N LEU A 922 25.33 23.58 -25.02
CA LEU A 922 25.44 24.57 -26.09
C LEU A 922 24.81 25.93 -25.72
N GLY A 923 24.01 25.99 -24.65
CA GLY A 923 23.35 27.20 -24.17
C GLY A 923 22.38 27.77 -25.21
N LEU A 924 21.63 26.90 -25.88
CA LEU A 924 20.71 27.31 -26.94
C LEU A 924 19.59 28.20 -26.35
N PRO A 925 19.17 29.26 -27.06
CA PRO A 925 17.98 30.02 -26.68
C PRO A 925 16.72 29.15 -26.77
N ASP A 926 15.75 29.40 -25.88
CA ASP A 926 14.52 28.60 -25.74
C ASP A 926 13.83 28.29 -27.08
N ALA A 927 13.70 29.27 -27.97
CA ALA A 927 13.08 29.07 -29.29
C ALA A 927 13.86 28.12 -30.23
N GLU A 928 15.17 27.96 -30.06
CA GLU A 928 15.98 27.00 -30.82
C GLU A 928 16.02 25.64 -30.12
N ALA A 929 15.96 25.60 -28.79
CA ALA A 929 15.81 24.37 -28.00
C ALA A 929 14.46 23.71 -28.24
N ASP A 930 13.38 24.51 -28.32
CA ASP A 930 12.03 24.06 -28.62
C ASP A 930 11.98 23.41 -30.00
N ILE A 931 12.63 23.97 -31.02
CA ILE A 931 12.71 23.38 -32.37
C ILE A 931 13.44 22.02 -32.34
N VAL A 932 14.47 21.87 -31.50
CA VAL A 932 15.21 20.62 -31.36
C VAL A 932 14.37 19.55 -30.66
N TRP A 933 13.60 19.94 -29.64
CA TRP A 933 12.62 19.07 -28.98
C TRP A 933 11.46 18.70 -29.90
N GLU A 934 10.91 19.65 -30.65
CA GLU A 934 9.82 19.40 -31.61
C GLU A 934 10.26 18.40 -32.70
N GLN A 935 11.51 18.48 -33.14
CA GLN A 935 12.07 17.54 -34.13
C GLN A 935 12.40 16.17 -33.53
N HIS A 936 12.87 16.11 -32.27
CA HIS A 936 12.98 14.87 -31.51
C HIS A 936 11.63 14.16 -31.51
N ASP A 937 10.59 14.87 -31.06
CA ASP A 937 9.23 14.33 -30.89
C ASP A 937 8.57 13.98 -32.24
N LEU A 938 8.85 14.72 -33.31
CA LEU A 938 8.40 14.38 -34.68
C LEU A 938 8.99 13.07 -35.19
N ILE A 939 10.27 12.80 -34.93
CA ILE A 939 10.94 11.55 -35.31
C ILE A 939 10.42 10.38 -34.46
N GLY A 940 10.20 10.60 -33.16
CA GLY A 940 9.58 9.62 -32.26
C GLY A 940 8.16 9.23 -32.71
N ASN A 941 7.35 10.21 -33.09
CA ASN A 941 5.98 9.99 -33.56
C ASN A 941 5.90 9.27 -34.92
N GLN A 942 6.89 9.45 -35.81
CA GLN A 942 6.96 8.67 -37.06
C GLN A 942 7.30 7.19 -36.84
N TYR A 943 8.00 6.85 -35.76
CA TYR A 943 8.34 5.46 -35.42
C TYR A 943 7.18 4.70 -34.74
N LEU A 944 6.27 5.43 -34.07
CA LEU A 944 5.19 4.87 -33.27
C LEU A 944 3.83 4.75 -34.00
N THR A 945 3.61 5.47 -35.10
CA THR A 945 2.28 5.57 -35.72
C THR A 945 1.93 4.52 -36.77
N GLY A 946 2.86 3.67 -37.21
CA GLY A 946 2.51 2.44 -37.95
C GLY A 946 1.60 2.60 -39.19
N GLU A 947 1.62 3.73 -39.90
CA GLU A 947 0.85 3.86 -41.15
C GLU A 947 1.50 3.03 -42.28
N ASP A 948 0.89 1.89 -42.55
CA ASP A 948 0.95 1.01 -43.73
C ASP A 948 2.17 1.13 -44.68
N LEU A 949 3.27 0.44 -44.34
CA LEU A 949 4.37 0.11 -45.27
C LEU A 949 4.21 -1.27 -45.93
N SER A 950 2.98 -1.75 -46.17
CA SER A 950 2.74 -3.10 -46.70
C SER A 950 3.14 -3.34 -48.16
N ASP A 951 3.72 -2.37 -48.88
CA ASP A 951 4.07 -2.52 -50.31
C ASP A 951 5.57 -2.40 -50.67
N ALA A 952 6.48 -2.35 -49.69
CA ALA A 952 7.92 -2.41 -49.96
C ALA A 952 8.47 -3.85 -49.82
N THR A 953 8.56 -4.55 -50.95
CA THR A 953 9.21 -5.88 -51.05
C THR A 953 10.74 -5.77 -51.06
N GLU A 954 11.33 -5.24 -49.99
CA GLU A 954 12.75 -5.42 -49.62
C GLU A 954 12.97 -4.96 -48.17
N ASP A 955 13.61 -5.82 -47.37
CA ASP A 955 14.00 -5.63 -45.96
C ASP A 955 14.61 -4.23 -45.69
N PRO A 956 13.99 -3.34 -44.87
CA PRO A 956 14.41 -1.95 -44.76
C PRO A 956 15.46 -1.69 -43.67
N TYR A 957 15.89 -2.70 -42.89
CA TYR A 957 16.75 -2.46 -41.73
C TYR A 957 18.22 -2.02 -41.98
N PRO A 958 18.83 -2.11 -43.19
CA PRO A 958 20.22 -1.64 -43.37
C PRO A 958 20.37 -0.17 -43.80
N ALA A 959 19.33 0.50 -44.32
CA ALA A 959 19.47 1.82 -44.94
C ALA A 959 19.22 3.00 -43.99
N VAL A 960 18.33 2.81 -43.00
CA VAL A 960 18.02 3.83 -41.97
C VAL A 960 19.15 3.94 -40.94
N ASP A 961 19.81 2.83 -40.62
CA ASP A 961 20.97 2.79 -39.71
C ASP A 961 22.17 3.58 -40.26
N ALA A 962 22.36 3.63 -41.58
CA ALA A 962 23.46 4.37 -42.17
C ALA A 962 23.26 5.90 -42.12
N GLY A 963 22.03 6.39 -42.35
CA GLY A 963 21.73 7.83 -42.36
C GLY A 963 21.71 8.44 -40.95
N PHE A 964 21.16 7.71 -39.98
CA PHE A 964 21.11 8.14 -38.58
C PHE A 964 22.48 8.09 -37.89
N ARG A 965 23.31 7.10 -38.26
CA ARG A 965 24.69 6.99 -37.79
C ARG A 965 25.61 8.08 -38.38
N ASP A 966 25.36 8.51 -39.62
CA ASP A 966 26.06 9.67 -40.22
C ASP A 966 25.62 10.99 -39.57
N TYR A 967 24.35 11.11 -39.16
CA TYR A 967 23.82 12.26 -38.39
C TYR A 967 24.50 12.38 -37.03
N LEU A 968 24.59 11.29 -36.26
CA LEU A 968 25.28 11.26 -34.96
C LEU A 968 26.78 11.51 -35.09
N LEU A 969 27.45 10.91 -36.08
CA LEU A 969 28.87 11.19 -36.36
C LEU A 969 29.13 12.65 -36.75
N THR A 970 28.21 13.29 -37.46
CA THR A 970 28.33 14.70 -37.84
C THR A 970 28.13 15.62 -36.63
N LEU A 971 27.17 15.29 -35.75
CA LEU A 971 26.92 16.02 -34.51
C LEU A 971 28.09 15.88 -33.52
N GLU A 972 28.59 14.66 -33.34
CA GLU A 972 29.74 14.36 -32.47
C GLU A 972 31.04 15.00 -33.00
N ASN A 973 31.28 14.99 -34.31
CA ASN A 973 32.43 15.69 -34.89
C ASN A 973 32.32 17.22 -34.72
N ALA A 974 31.12 17.79 -34.81
CA ALA A 974 30.88 19.21 -34.58
C ALA A 974 31.10 19.61 -33.11
N ILE A 975 30.77 18.71 -32.17
CA ILE A 975 30.97 18.90 -30.72
C ILE A 975 32.44 18.68 -30.34
N ALA A 976 33.12 17.68 -30.91
CA ALA A 976 34.49 17.31 -30.59
C ALA A 976 35.55 18.30 -31.12
N GLU A 977 35.28 19.03 -32.21
CA GLU A 977 36.26 19.96 -32.80
C GLU A 977 36.34 21.33 -32.10
N GLY A 978 35.48 21.60 -31.11
CA GLY A 978 35.73 22.54 -30.02
C GLY A 978 36.47 23.84 -30.39
N THR A 979 36.12 24.48 -31.50
CA THR A 979 36.59 25.84 -31.84
C THR A 979 35.55 26.57 -32.68
N SER A 980 34.98 27.62 -32.09
CA SER A 980 34.24 28.74 -32.70
C SER A 980 34.16 28.76 -34.25
N ALA A 981 33.11 28.20 -34.85
CA ALA A 981 32.76 28.43 -36.25
C ALA A 981 31.26 28.22 -36.55
N ASP A 982 30.54 29.35 -36.49
CA ASP A 982 29.37 29.75 -37.29
C ASP A 982 28.07 28.89 -37.28
N GLN A 983 27.05 29.40 -36.56
CA GLN A 983 25.63 28.97 -36.58
C GLN A 983 25.06 28.77 -38.00
N ALA A 984 25.64 29.44 -39.00
CA ALA A 984 25.25 29.32 -40.40
C ALA A 984 25.44 27.90 -40.98
N SER A 985 26.42 27.13 -40.50
CA SER A 985 26.69 25.77 -41.03
C SER A 985 25.69 24.74 -40.48
N VAL A 986 25.31 24.87 -39.21
CA VAL A 986 24.28 24.05 -38.56
C VAL A 986 22.92 24.32 -39.20
N ARG A 987 22.60 25.61 -39.42
CA ARG A 987 21.38 26.04 -40.09
C ARG A 987 21.27 25.54 -41.54
N ALA A 988 22.37 25.56 -42.30
CA ALA A 988 22.38 25.06 -43.68
C ALA A 988 22.17 23.54 -43.78
N ALA A 989 22.59 22.76 -42.77
CA ALA A 989 22.34 21.32 -42.70
C ALA A 989 20.87 21.02 -42.38
N LEU A 990 20.25 21.79 -41.47
CA LEU A 990 18.83 21.69 -41.16
C LEU A 990 17.92 22.09 -42.34
N GLU A 991 18.25 23.18 -43.04
CA GLU A 991 17.50 23.66 -44.20
C GLU A 991 17.55 22.68 -45.39
N ALA A 992 18.61 21.89 -45.52
CA ALA A 992 18.73 20.84 -46.54
C ALA A 992 17.83 19.62 -46.25
N LEU A 993 17.59 19.31 -44.98
CA LEU A 993 16.75 18.20 -44.54
C LEU A 993 15.25 18.51 -44.72
N LEU A 994 14.85 19.75 -44.42
CA LEU A 994 13.49 20.27 -44.60
C LEU A 994 13.02 20.26 -46.08
N ALA A 995 13.95 20.20 -47.03
CA ALA A 995 13.63 20.20 -48.45
C ALA A 995 13.18 18.82 -49.01
N GLU A 996 13.32 17.72 -48.24
CA GLU A 996 13.04 16.35 -48.73
C GLU A 996 11.77 15.69 -48.17
N ALA A 997 11.07 16.30 -47.21
CA ALA A 997 9.83 15.71 -46.66
C ALA A 997 8.58 16.14 -47.46
N THR A 998 7.98 15.23 -48.23
CA THR A 998 6.71 15.48 -48.95
C THR A 998 5.63 14.41 -48.70
N LEU A 999 4.44 14.89 -48.25
CA LEU A 999 3.06 14.34 -48.29
C LEU A 999 2.57 13.38 -47.16
N PRO A 1000 1.23 13.27 -46.89
CA PRO A 1000 0.16 14.29 -46.89
C PRO A 1000 -0.74 14.25 -45.61
N ILE A 1001 -1.24 15.41 -45.16
CA ILE A 1001 -2.12 15.57 -43.98
C ILE A 1001 -3.59 15.72 -44.42
N SER A 1002 -4.55 15.23 -43.63
CA SER A 1002 -5.99 15.31 -43.92
C SER A 1002 -6.56 16.74 -43.93
N ALA A 1003 -7.63 16.95 -44.69
CA ALA A 1003 -8.19 18.27 -45.00
C ALA A 1003 -8.68 19.06 -43.77
N ASP A 1004 -9.21 18.39 -42.74
CA ASP A 1004 -9.75 19.07 -41.55
C ASP A 1004 -8.63 19.64 -40.67
N ARG A 1005 -7.49 18.94 -40.59
CA ARG A 1005 -6.30 19.41 -39.87
C ARG A 1005 -5.59 20.54 -40.63
N PHE A 1006 -5.57 20.48 -41.98
CA PHE A 1006 -5.07 21.58 -42.80
C PHE A 1006 -5.82 22.90 -42.54
N TRP A 1007 -7.14 22.87 -42.39
CA TRP A 1007 -7.93 24.09 -42.14
C TRP A 1007 -7.73 24.66 -40.73
N SER A 1008 -7.60 23.79 -39.72
CA SER A 1008 -7.34 24.22 -38.34
C SER A 1008 -5.96 24.89 -38.24
N ASP A 1009 -4.94 24.22 -38.76
CA ASP A 1009 -3.55 24.66 -38.62
C ASP A 1009 -3.28 25.91 -39.48
N MET A 1010 -3.83 25.98 -40.69
CA MET A 1010 -3.65 27.16 -41.54
C MET A 1010 -4.46 28.36 -41.03
N GLY A 1011 -5.65 28.13 -40.45
CA GLY A 1011 -6.44 29.16 -39.79
C GLY A 1011 -5.72 29.76 -38.57
N ASP A 1012 -5.11 28.89 -37.76
CA ASP A 1012 -4.33 29.31 -36.59
C ASP A 1012 -3.07 30.09 -36.97
N VAL A 1013 -2.38 29.70 -38.05
CA VAL A 1013 -1.21 30.41 -38.56
C VAL A 1013 -1.60 31.78 -39.14
N VAL A 1014 -2.71 31.86 -39.88
CA VAL A 1014 -3.21 33.12 -40.43
C VAL A 1014 -3.68 34.06 -39.32
N GLY A 1015 -4.42 33.56 -38.33
CA GLY A 1015 -4.85 34.33 -37.16
C GLY A 1015 -3.66 34.90 -36.39
N ARG A 1016 -2.66 34.07 -36.09
CA ARG A 1016 -1.43 34.52 -35.43
C ARG A 1016 -0.64 35.54 -36.27
N THR A 1017 -0.62 35.40 -37.58
CA THR A 1017 0.07 36.33 -38.49
C THR A 1017 -0.63 37.70 -38.52
N ILE A 1018 -1.96 37.72 -38.53
CA ILE A 1018 -2.76 38.96 -38.46
C ILE A 1018 -2.49 39.71 -37.15
N ASP A 1019 -2.54 38.99 -36.02
CA ASP A 1019 -2.31 39.57 -34.69
C ASP A 1019 -0.89 40.10 -34.53
N THR A 1020 0.09 39.43 -35.15
CA THR A 1020 1.50 39.82 -35.07
C THR A 1020 1.82 41.03 -35.96
N LEU A 1021 1.21 41.14 -37.14
CA LEU A 1021 1.52 42.21 -38.09
C LEU A 1021 0.67 43.48 -37.89
N GLY A 1022 -0.40 43.42 -37.09
CA GLY A 1022 -1.22 44.58 -36.73
C GLY A 1022 -1.93 45.21 -37.94
N LEU A 1023 -2.45 44.36 -38.83
CA LEU A 1023 -3.12 44.76 -40.07
C LEU A 1023 -4.41 45.56 -39.79
N THR A 1024 -4.81 46.44 -40.71
CA THR A 1024 -6.09 47.15 -40.60
C THR A 1024 -7.26 46.21 -40.94
N ASP A 1025 -8.47 46.47 -40.42
CA ASP A 1025 -9.63 45.61 -40.65
C ASP A 1025 -9.88 45.30 -42.16
N ALA A 1026 -9.61 46.27 -43.04
CA ALA A 1026 -9.74 46.08 -44.49
C ALA A 1026 -8.66 45.16 -45.10
N GLU A 1027 -7.48 45.07 -44.48
CA GLU A 1027 -6.39 44.17 -44.88
C GLU A 1027 -6.59 42.77 -44.28
N VAL A 1028 -7.14 42.69 -43.06
CA VAL A 1028 -7.54 41.43 -42.41
C VAL A 1028 -8.62 40.73 -43.23
N ASP A 1029 -9.62 41.47 -43.69
CA ASP A 1029 -10.68 40.93 -44.55
C ASP A 1029 -10.10 40.37 -45.86
N ILE A 1030 -9.10 41.03 -46.47
CA ILE A 1030 -8.43 40.55 -47.69
C ILE A 1030 -7.64 39.26 -47.43
N VAL A 1031 -6.95 39.15 -46.29
CA VAL A 1031 -6.16 37.96 -45.92
C VAL A 1031 -7.05 36.73 -45.69
N TRP A 1032 -8.18 36.91 -44.98
CA TRP A 1032 -9.15 35.83 -44.80
C TRP A 1032 -9.87 35.47 -46.10
N GLU A 1033 -10.19 36.45 -46.94
CA GLU A 1033 -10.80 36.18 -48.25
C GLU A 1033 -9.85 35.39 -49.18
N GLN A 1034 -8.53 35.58 -49.08
CA GLN A 1034 -7.53 34.77 -49.79
C GLN A 1034 -7.33 33.37 -49.19
N HIS A 1035 -7.31 33.25 -47.85
CA HIS A 1035 -7.28 31.97 -47.14
C HIS A 1035 -8.41 31.04 -47.61
N ASP A 1036 -9.64 31.58 -47.64
CA ASP A 1036 -10.82 30.83 -48.06
C ASP A 1036 -10.82 30.50 -49.56
N LEU A 1037 -10.22 31.37 -50.39
CA LEU A 1037 -10.08 31.13 -51.84
C LEU A 1037 -9.08 30.02 -52.15
N ILE A 1038 -7.95 29.98 -51.43
CA ILE A 1038 -6.89 28.96 -51.58
C ILE A 1038 -7.40 27.61 -51.13
N GLY A 1039 -8.03 27.52 -49.95
CA GLY A 1039 -8.53 26.23 -49.49
C GLY A 1039 -9.74 25.74 -50.29
N ASN A 1040 -10.58 26.62 -50.84
CA ASN A 1040 -11.63 26.20 -51.80
C ASN A 1040 -11.04 25.69 -53.14
N GLN A 1041 -9.94 26.27 -53.64
CA GLN A 1041 -9.23 25.74 -54.81
C GLN A 1041 -8.63 24.35 -54.53
N TYR A 1042 -8.10 24.15 -53.32
CA TYR A 1042 -7.49 22.89 -52.89
C TYR A 1042 -8.52 21.75 -52.73
N LEU A 1043 -9.72 22.06 -52.21
CA LEU A 1043 -10.78 21.08 -51.98
C LEU A 1043 -11.59 20.69 -53.24
N THR A 1044 -11.75 21.60 -54.19
CA THR A 1044 -12.64 21.38 -55.35
C THR A 1044 -11.92 21.01 -56.64
N GLY A 1045 -10.61 21.26 -56.72
CA GLY A 1045 -9.76 20.89 -57.86
C GLY A 1045 -9.99 21.66 -59.17
N GLU A 1046 -10.84 22.71 -59.20
CA GLU A 1046 -11.03 23.57 -60.38
C GLU A 1046 -10.29 24.92 -60.24
N THR A 1047 -9.41 25.23 -61.22
CA THR A 1047 -8.85 26.59 -61.38
C THR A 1047 -9.91 27.57 -61.89
N VAL A 1048 -10.38 28.47 -61.02
CA VAL A 1048 -11.18 29.64 -61.44
C VAL A 1048 -10.23 30.71 -61.99
N TYR A 1049 -10.14 30.79 -63.31
CA TYR A 1049 -9.58 31.97 -63.98
C TYR A 1049 -10.66 33.05 -64.00
N ASN A 1050 -10.56 34.07 -63.14
CA ASN A 1050 -11.29 35.31 -63.38
C ASN A 1050 -10.28 36.44 -63.62
N GLY A 1051 -10.18 36.80 -64.89
CA GLY A 1051 -9.37 37.92 -65.34
C GLY A 1051 -9.97 39.23 -64.87
N SER A 1052 -9.29 39.87 -63.93
CA SER A 1052 -9.07 41.31 -63.95
C SER A 1052 -7.69 41.54 -63.37
N GLU A 1053 -6.81 42.07 -64.22
CA GLU A 1053 -5.61 42.78 -63.80
C GLU A 1053 -6.01 43.80 -62.73
N ASP A 1054 -5.58 43.59 -61.49
CA ASP A 1054 -4.97 44.63 -60.69
C ASP A 1054 -4.19 43.96 -59.56
N THR A 1055 -2.87 44.07 -59.67
CA THR A 1055 -1.88 43.81 -58.64
C THR A 1055 -2.18 44.61 -57.38
N VAL A 1056 -2.11 43.98 -56.21
CA VAL A 1056 -1.59 44.65 -55.01
C VAL A 1056 -0.56 43.73 -54.37
N ASP A 1057 0.63 44.30 -54.21
CA ASP A 1057 1.88 43.79 -53.64
C ASP A 1057 1.71 43.29 -52.20
#